data_AF-A0A846M139-F1
#
_entry.id   AF-A0A846M139-F1
#
_cell.length_a   1.000
_cell.length_b   1.000
_cell.length_c   1.000
_cell.angle_alpha   90.00
_cell.angle_beta   90.00
_cell.angle_gamma   90.00
#
_symmetry.space_group_name_H-M   'P 1'
#
loop_
_entity.id
_entity.type
_entity.pdbx_description
1 polymer ?
#
loop_
_entity_poly.entity_id
_entity_poly.type
_entity_poly.pdbx_seq_one_letter_code
_entity_poly.pdbx_strand_id
1 'polypeptide(L)'
;MRAGIYEQLVTKELAGQLSGVDESLVQLAALDPADAHGALTRHVAGVVSRALRIAGGADQPGVTRQVELANSILGAIATLSPSAVTDDHAAEPGRLMLAVAPQPLRPGPAAFPKRPEIPLSTSALLVNGRGQPRIGYEVERELASADSVDLLCAFITWHGVRVLEQALQDLHERGVRLRVITTTYLGATEPRAVERLIAAGADVRVSYETRTTRLHAKAWLFHRQSGFSTGYVGSSNLSRAALVDGLEWNVRLSSVEQAHLLQTFAETFNSYWHDPAFEPYDAERFITAIAIERGGRTDSPTEITSLDVRPFGYQQEILDELDAERLVHNRWQNLVVMATGTGKTVVSALDYRRLRAQGHAETVLFVAHRKEILTQSRSTFRQVLRRGDFGELLVDGAKPEHWQHVFASVQSLAQLDLDEVRPDLFDLVVVDEFHHAEAATYRRLLDHLRPKVLVGLTATPERADGRDVIARFGGRAAAELRLWEALEQGLLAPFQYFGKHDDVPLDTVRWRRGSGYDTAELTNLYTGSDARVRLILQAVVDTIAEPTRMRALGFCVSIDHAVFMAARFAAAGIPSRAVTSRDSADARAAALTALRDGEVNVLFTVDLFNEGFDLPEIDTVLFLRPTESATVFLQQLGRGLRLAEGKPCLTVLDFIGSQHRSFRFDLRFRALTGTSRRGLEREIDLGFPTLPAGCSIQLDRVAQQVVLDNVRQSLRLPWPQLASELASAPDADLPTFLAETGLDVEDLYRGSNRSWLDLQRAAGVATAEPGPNDAQLRGAFARMLHMDDIERLNRLDELLTRGTTGSGDRDQRLAAMLHFTLWGSRSAFSTVEESLARLLADRARADELAQLVGVLRERIHRVAPALDAGPLPLHVHARYSREEALAAFGMIDLAGTFGSGVRWVPDERADLFFVTLAKTEGHFSPTTMYADSAITPTLFQWESQNTTTDASPVGQRYVHHRERGSSVHLFVREIKTADGSLGVPPYLYAGPMTYQSHTGNRPMRVLWRLDHALPGEVFHAAKVA
;
A
#
# COMPACT_ATOMS: atom_id res chain seq x y z
N MET A 1 -31.94 11.42 31.23
CA MET A 1 -30.60 10.77 31.08
C MET A 1 -30.80 9.29 30.76
N ARG A 2 -29.84 8.62 30.10
CA ARG A 2 -29.88 7.16 29.89
C ARG A 2 -29.50 6.44 31.20
N ALA A 3 -30.05 5.26 31.48
CA ALA A 3 -29.62 4.47 32.62
C ALA A 3 -28.18 3.96 32.41
N GLY A 4 -27.33 4.02 33.44
CA GLY A 4 -25.93 3.63 33.36
C GLY A 4 -25.11 4.08 34.58
N ILE A 5 -23.84 3.67 34.62
CA ILE A 5 -22.88 4.09 35.65
C ILE A 5 -22.19 5.38 35.18
N TYR A 6 -22.12 6.38 36.06
CA TYR A 6 -21.52 7.68 35.78
C TYR A 6 -20.47 8.03 36.84
N GLU A 7 -19.34 8.58 36.41
CA GLU A 7 -18.30 9.13 37.29
C GLU A 7 -17.95 10.56 36.83
N GLN A 8 -18.91 11.47 36.95
CA GLN A 8 -18.79 12.86 36.49
C GLN A 8 -19.16 13.85 37.59
N LEU A 9 -18.49 15.00 37.60
CA LEU A 9 -18.82 16.09 38.49
C LEU A 9 -20.23 16.62 38.20
N VAL A 10 -21.06 16.77 39.23
CA VAL A 10 -22.38 17.39 39.10
C VAL A 10 -22.21 18.90 38.85
N THR A 11 -22.28 19.29 37.59
CA THR A 11 -22.26 20.71 37.17
C THR A 11 -23.63 21.36 37.37
N LYS A 12 -23.71 22.69 37.29
CA LYS A 12 -25.01 23.40 37.33
C LYS A 12 -25.96 22.94 36.23
N GLU A 13 -25.41 22.64 35.05
CA GLU A 13 -26.18 22.11 33.92
C GLU A 13 -26.70 20.70 34.22
N LEU A 14 -25.85 19.80 34.73
CA LEU A 14 -26.26 18.45 35.07
C LEU A 14 -27.25 18.43 36.25
N ALA A 15 -27.06 19.29 37.25
CA ALA A 15 -28.01 19.46 38.35
C ALA A 15 -29.41 19.86 37.82
N GLY A 16 -29.48 20.75 36.83
CA GLY A 16 -30.74 21.11 36.17
C GLY A 16 -31.36 19.98 35.33
N GLN A 17 -30.55 19.07 34.79
CA GLN A 17 -31.05 17.87 34.12
C GLN A 17 -31.54 16.80 35.13
N LEU A 18 -30.90 16.71 36.29
CA LEU A 18 -31.25 15.78 37.37
C LEU A 18 -32.51 16.21 38.13
N SER A 19 -32.86 17.50 38.16
CA SER A 19 -34.07 17.97 38.87
C SER A 19 -35.39 17.42 38.29
N GLY A 20 -35.36 16.89 37.06
CA GLY A 20 -36.50 16.20 36.43
C GLY A 20 -36.47 14.68 36.57
N VAL A 21 -35.49 14.12 37.28
CA VAL A 21 -35.33 12.67 37.51
C VAL A 21 -35.68 12.39 38.97
N ASP A 22 -36.40 11.29 39.20
CA ASP A 22 -36.71 10.83 40.56
C ASP A 22 -35.41 10.57 41.34
N GLU A 23 -35.28 11.19 42.52
CA GLU A 23 -34.09 11.12 43.37
C GLU A 23 -33.76 9.67 43.77
N SER A 24 -34.76 8.79 43.87
CA SER A 24 -34.56 7.36 44.16
C SER A 24 -33.84 6.60 43.04
N LEU A 25 -33.76 7.18 41.83
CA LEU A 25 -33.11 6.61 40.67
C LEU A 25 -31.69 7.17 40.45
N VAL A 26 -31.22 8.07 41.32
CA VAL A 26 -29.93 8.76 41.19
C VAL A 26 -29.05 8.45 42.39
N GLN A 27 -27.87 7.88 42.13
CA GLN A 27 -26.85 7.67 43.16
C GLN A 27 -25.78 8.76 43.06
N LEU A 28 -25.63 9.56 44.13
CA LEU A 28 -24.62 10.61 44.24
C LEU A 28 -23.68 10.32 45.42
N ALA A 29 -22.40 10.65 45.26
CA ALA A 29 -21.38 10.59 46.31
C ALA A 29 -20.72 11.97 46.48
N ALA A 30 -20.29 12.28 47.71
CA ALA A 30 -19.45 13.45 47.96
C ALA A 30 -18.05 13.25 47.35
N LEU A 31 -17.39 14.35 46.97
CA LEU A 31 -15.99 14.29 46.54
C LEU A 31 -15.10 13.95 47.73
N ASP A 32 -14.21 12.97 47.57
CA ASP A 32 -13.18 12.66 48.56
C ASP A 32 -12.19 13.84 48.66
N PRO A 33 -11.94 14.43 49.85
CA PRO A 33 -10.98 15.52 50.02
C PRO A 33 -9.57 15.21 49.48
N ALA A 34 -9.11 13.96 49.54
CA ALA A 34 -7.80 13.57 49.04
C ALA A 34 -7.73 13.60 47.51
N ASP A 35 -8.82 13.23 46.81
CA ASP A 35 -8.86 13.05 45.35
C ASP A 35 -9.67 14.14 44.62
N ALA A 36 -10.32 15.06 45.35
CA ALA A 36 -11.18 16.11 44.80
C ALA A 36 -10.46 16.96 43.75
N HIS A 37 -9.16 17.22 43.96
CA HIS A 37 -8.33 17.98 43.04
C HIS A 37 -8.29 17.33 41.64
N GLY A 38 -8.26 16.00 41.54
CA GLY A 38 -8.24 15.26 40.26
C GLY A 38 -9.55 15.42 39.49
N ALA A 39 -10.70 15.25 40.16
CA ALA A 39 -12.02 15.40 39.54
C ALA A 39 -12.26 16.85 39.04
N LEU A 40 -11.89 17.85 39.84
CA LEU A 40 -11.99 19.26 39.47
C LEU A 40 -11.04 19.63 38.33
N THR A 41 -9.81 19.12 38.35
CA THR A 41 -8.83 19.34 37.28
C THR A 41 -9.31 18.77 35.96
N ARG A 42 -9.85 17.54 35.94
CA ARG A 42 -10.45 16.95 34.73
C ARG A 42 -11.56 17.81 34.15
N HIS A 43 -12.42 18.37 35.00
CA HIS A 43 -13.49 19.28 34.55
C HIS A 43 -12.93 20.56 33.93
N VAL A 44 -12.01 21.25 34.62
CA VAL A 44 -11.40 22.51 34.14
C VAL A 44 -10.58 22.27 32.87
N ALA A 45 -9.73 21.23 32.83
CA ALA A 45 -8.95 20.86 31.66
C ALA A 45 -9.86 20.57 30.45
N GLY A 46 -11.00 19.91 30.66
CA GLY A 46 -12.00 19.70 29.61
C GLY A 46 -12.57 21.01 29.07
N VAL A 47 -12.85 22.00 29.92
CA VAL A 47 -13.32 23.34 29.50
C VAL A 47 -12.23 24.10 28.75
N VAL A 48 -11.01 24.14 29.29
CA VAL A 48 -9.85 24.82 28.69
C VAL A 48 -9.51 24.22 27.32
N SER A 49 -9.49 22.89 27.21
CA SER A 49 -9.26 22.19 25.95
C SER A 49 -10.31 22.56 24.88
N ARG A 50 -11.60 22.64 25.27
CA ARG A 50 -12.66 23.12 24.36
C ARG A 50 -12.45 24.58 23.97
N ALA A 51 -12.08 25.46 24.90
CA ALA A 51 -11.85 26.87 24.63
C ALA A 51 -10.66 27.09 23.67
N LEU A 52 -9.51 26.43 23.93
CA LEU A 52 -8.34 26.46 23.04
C LEU A 52 -8.66 25.89 21.66
N ARG A 53 -9.45 24.82 21.58
CA ARG A 53 -9.88 24.24 20.29
C ARG A 53 -10.78 25.18 19.49
N ILE A 54 -11.65 25.95 20.17
CA ILE A 54 -12.52 26.95 19.54
C ILE A 54 -11.73 28.18 19.08
N ALA A 55 -10.74 28.64 19.86
CA ALA A 55 -9.90 29.79 19.53
C ALA A 55 -8.91 29.52 18.39
N GLY A 56 -8.59 28.24 18.16
CA GLY A 56 -7.62 27.77 17.17
C GLY A 56 -8.06 27.87 15.71
N GLY A 57 -7.14 27.49 14.83
CA GLY A 57 -7.30 27.44 13.37
C GLY A 57 -6.16 26.63 12.75
N ALA A 58 -6.28 26.25 11.47
CA ALA A 58 -5.21 25.55 10.75
C ALA A 58 -4.07 26.49 10.29
N ASP A 59 -4.14 27.76 10.68
CA ASP A 59 -3.30 28.86 10.26
C ASP A 59 -2.52 29.46 11.44
N GLN A 60 -1.39 30.12 11.14
CA GLN A 60 -0.53 30.74 12.15
C GLN A 60 -1.26 31.72 13.08
N PRO A 61 -2.20 32.58 12.60
CA PRO A 61 -3.01 33.44 13.47
C PRO A 61 -3.88 32.66 14.47
N GLY A 62 -4.36 31.47 14.09
CA GLY A 62 -5.08 30.57 14.99
C GLY A 62 -4.21 30.10 16.16
N VAL A 63 -2.95 29.76 15.88
CA VAL A 63 -1.98 29.36 16.91
C VAL A 63 -1.64 30.53 17.84
N THR A 64 -1.45 31.74 17.31
CA THR A 64 -1.21 32.93 18.13
C THR A 64 -2.34 33.19 19.12
N ARG A 65 -3.61 33.13 18.67
CA ARG A 65 -4.77 33.26 19.57
C ARG A 65 -4.80 32.18 20.66
N GLN A 66 -4.36 30.96 20.35
CA GLN A 66 -4.26 29.90 21.36
C GLN A 66 -3.18 30.20 22.41
N VAL A 67 -2.01 30.71 21.99
CA VAL A 67 -0.92 31.11 22.89
C VAL A 67 -1.38 32.25 23.80
N GLU A 68 -2.02 33.29 23.25
CA GLU A 68 -2.56 34.41 24.02
C GLU A 68 -3.61 33.95 25.05
N LEU A 69 -4.54 33.07 24.65
CA LEU A 69 -5.55 32.52 25.55
C LEU A 69 -4.92 31.65 26.65
N ALA A 70 -3.95 30.80 26.31
CA ALA A 70 -3.23 29.98 27.29
C ALA A 70 -2.47 30.84 28.31
N ASN A 71 -1.72 31.85 27.84
CA ASN A 71 -1.01 32.79 28.71
C ASN A 71 -1.96 33.61 29.59
N SER A 72 -3.14 33.98 29.07
CA SER A 72 -4.17 34.65 29.88
C SER A 72 -4.72 33.77 31.01
N ILE A 73 -4.91 32.47 30.73
CA ILE A 73 -5.32 31.48 31.75
C ILE A 73 -4.21 31.31 32.80
N LEU A 74 -2.95 31.20 32.37
CA LEU A 74 -1.79 31.12 33.28
C LEU A 74 -1.67 32.37 34.17
N GLY A 75 -1.88 33.56 33.63
CA GLY A 75 -1.89 34.81 34.41
C GLY A 75 -3.00 34.85 35.46
N ALA A 76 -4.18 34.33 35.15
CA ALA A 76 -5.27 34.18 36.11
C ALA A 76 -4.91 33.18 37.23
N ILE A 77 -4.26 32.06 36.90
CA ILE A 77 -3.77 31.09 37.88
C ILE A 77 -2.68 31.71 38.76
N ALA A 78 -1.72 32.45 38.19
CA ALA A 78 -0.66 33.13 38.92
C ALA A 78 -1.23 34.14 39.94
N THR A 79 -2.35 34.80 39.61
CA THR A 79 -3.04 35.73 40.52
C THR A 79 -3.67 34.99 41.71
N LEU A 80 -4.23 33.80 41.49
CA LEU A 80 -4.92 33.01 42.51
C LEU A 80 -3.97 32.15 43.35
N SER A 81 -2.87 31.68 42.76
CA SER A 81 -1.86 30.82 43.37
C SER A 81 -0.46 31.18 42.88
N PRO A 82 0.18 32.20 43.47
CA PRO A 82 1.49 32.69 43.03
C PRO A 82 2.61 31.65 43.10
N SER A 83 2.49 30.65 43.98
CA SER A 83 3.46 29.56 44.13
C SER A 83 3.35 28.49 43.06
N ALA A 84 2.30 28.51 42.22
CA ALA A 84 2.05 27.48 41.21
C ALA A 84 2.62 27.81 39.82
N VAL A 85 3.15 29.03 39.60
CA VAL A 85 3.62 29.49 38.29
C VAL A 85 5.05 30.02 38.38
N THR A 86 5.97 29.47 37.59
CA THR A 86 7.39 29.85 37.53
C THR A 86 7.73 30.42 36.16
N ASP A 87 7.31 31.65 35.84
CA ASP A 87 7.54 32.31 34.53
C ASP A 87 7.34 31.39 33.30
N ASP A 88 6.37 30.48 33.38
CA ASP A 88 6.14 29.42 32.39
C ASP A 88 5.24 29.87 31.22
N HIS A 89 5.27 31.16 30.87
CA HIS A 89 4.49 31.68 29.75
C HIS A 89 5.02 31.12 28.43
N ALA A 90 4.11 30.70 27.56
CA ALA A 90 4.48 30.26 26.22
C ALA A 90 5.06 31.43 25.42
N ALA A 91 6.28 31.27 24.92
CA ALA A 91 6.97 32.27 24.11
C ALA A 91 6.30 32.46 22.73
N GLU A 92 6.37 33.68 22.19
CA GLU A 92 5.89 34.02 20.85
C GLU A 92 7.04 34.10 19.83
N PRO A 93 6.91 33.46 18.64
CA PRO A 93 5.83 32.55 18.25
C PRO A 93 5.94 31.21 19.00
N GLY A 94 4.80 30.57 19.28
CA GLY A 94 4.75 29.27 19.92
C GLY A 94 5.60 28.24 19.17
N ARG A 95 6.59 27.65 19.84
CA ARG A 95 7.52 26.66 19.29
C ARG A 95 7.64 25.48 20.23
N LEU A 96 7.86 24.30 19.66
CA LEU A 96 8.18 23.09 20.41
C LEU A 96 9.68 22.81 20.31
N MET A 97 10.33 22.55 21.43
CA MET A 97 11.70 22.05 21.44
C MET A 97 11.68 20.55 21.13
N LEU A 98 12.27 20.15 20.00
CA LEU A 98 12.18 18.77 19.51
C LEU A 98 13.41 17.92 19.85
N ALA A 99 14.60 18.53 19.87
CA ALA A 99 15.86 17.89 20.21
C ALA A 99 16.96 18.92 20.48
N VAL A 100 17.97 18.52 21.24
CA VAL A 100 19.25 19.23 21.38
C VAL A 100 20.34 18.23 21.02
N ALA A 101 21.17 18.55 20.03
CA ALA A 101 22.28 17.69 19.62
C ALA A 101 23.52 17.94 20.51
N PRO A 102 24.31 16.91 20.81
CA PRO A 102 25.61 17.10 21.45
C PRO A 102 26.55 17.86 20.52
N GLN A 103 27.53 18.56 21.10
CA GLN A 103 28.53 19.27 20.31
C GLN A 103 29.37 18.26 19.51
N PRO A 104 29.46 18.40 18.17
CA PRO A 104 30.16 17.41 17.36
C PRO A 104 31.67 17.44 17.65
N LEU A 105 32.24 16.25 17.90
CA LEU A 105 33.68 16.08 18.17
C LEU A 105 34.57 16.32 16.92
N ARG A 106 33.96 16.39 15.73
CA ARG A 106 34.63 16.62 14.45
C ARG A 106 33.93 17.75 13.68
N PRO A 107 34.62 18.50 12.81
CA PRO A 107 33.98 19.49 11.95
C PRO A 107 32.92 18.83 11.06
N GLY A 108 31.67 19.23 11.21
CA GLY A 108 30.52 18.67 10.48
C GLY A 108 29.19 19.20 11.03
N PRO A 109 28.08 18.99 10.30
CA PRO A 109 26.75 19.35 10.79
C PRO A 109 26.41 18.59 12.07
N ALA A 110 25.66 19.21 12.98
CA ALA A 110 25.16 18.55 14.18
C ALA A 110 24.21 17.40 13.79
N ALA A 111 24.47 16.21 14.30
CA ALA A 111 23.62 15.05 14.09
C ALA A 111 22.55 15.00 15.18
N PHE A 112 21.28 15.01 14.79
CA PHE A 112 20.15 14.83 15.70
C PHE A 112 19.67 13.37 15.66
N PRO A 113 19.24 12.79 16.79
CA PRO A 113 18.68 11.45 16.80
C PRO A 113 17.39 11.42 15.97
N LYS A 114 17.17 10.31 15.25
CA LYS A 114 15.89 10.07 14.56
C LYS A 114 14.78 9.97 15.61
N ARG A 115 13.68 10.69 15.41
CA ARG A 115 12.55 10.74 16.35
C ARG A 115 11.44 9.77 15.92
N PRO A 116 10.73 9.11 16.85
CA PRO A 116 9.51 8.34 16.55
C PRO A 116 8.47 9.17 15.81
N GLU A 117 7.61 8.52 15.02
CA GLU A 117 6.52 9.20 14.31
C GLU A 117 5.43 9.68 15.27
N ILE A 118 5.20 8.92 16.33
CA ILE A 118 4.32 9.32 17.43
C ILE A 118 5.08 10.30 18.33
N PRO A 119 4.55 11.51 18.59
CA PRO A 119 5.21 12.47 19.47
C PRO A 119 5.53 11.86 20.84
N LEU A 120 6.74 12.12 21.36
CA LEU A 120 7.18 11.57 22.64
C LEU A 120 6.24 11.92 23.81
N SER A 121 5.53 13.04 23.71
CA SER A 121 4.55 13.51 24.69
C SER A 121 3.22 12.75 24.69
N THR A 122 2.91 11.93 23.69
CA THR A 122 1.54 11.44 23.45
C THR A 122 1.42 9.92 23.51
N SER A 123 0.44 9.42 24.26
CA SER A 123 0.11 7.99 24.33
C SER A 123 -0.73 7.58 23.10
N ALA A 124 -0.57 6.35 22.65
CA ALA A 124 -1.24 5.86 21.44
C ALA A 124 -1.52 4.36 21.52
N LEU A 125 -2.57 3.92 20.83
CA LEU A 125 -2.78 2.51 20.54
C LEU A 125 -2.19 2.22 19.15
N LEU A 126 -1.31 1.23 19.05
CA LEU A 126 -0.71 0.77 17.81
C LEU A 126 -1.30 -0.59 17.46
N VAL A 127 -1.84 -0.69 16.24
CA VAL A 127 -2.52 -1.90 15.73
C VAL A 127 -1.90 -2.50 14.46
N ASN A 128 -0.69 -2.05 14.08
CA ASN A 128 0.01 -2.45 12.85
C ASN A 128 -0.84 -2.29 11.57
N GLY A 129 -1.67 -1.25 11.53
CA GLY A 129 -2.58 -0.95 10.43
C GLY A 129 -1.95 -0.26 9.22
N ARG A 130 -2.65 -0.27 8.07
CA ARG A 130 -2.24 0.44 6.85
C ARG A 130 -2.10 1.94 7.13
N GLY A 131 -0.95 2.53 6.79
CA GLY A 131 -0.65 3.95 7.03
C GLY A 131 -0.41 4.33 8.50
N GLN A 132 -0.35 3.37 9.42
CA GLN A 132 -0.02 3.60 10.83
C GLN A 132 1.46 3.22 11.11
N PRO A 133 2.12 3.87 12.07
CA PRO A 133 3.47 3.49 12.50
C PRO A 133 3.47 2.05 13.00
N ARG A 134 4.32 1.21 12.40
CA ARG A 134 4.51 -0.18 12.85
C ARG A 134 5.31 -0.20 14.13
N ILE A 135 4.98 -1.12 15.04
CA ILE A 135 5.72 -1.21 16.31
C ILE A 135 7.21 -1.47 16.10
N GLY A 136 7.61 -2.33 15.15
CA GLY A 136 9.03 -2.57 14.85
C GLY A 136 9.78 -1.29 14.46
N TYR A 137 9.14 -0.47 13.63
CA TYR A 137 9.71 0.80 13.15
C TYR A 137 9.75 1.87 14.25
N GLU A 138 8.70 1.96 15.07
CA GLU A 138 8.67 2.86 16.21
C GLU A 138 9.73 2.46 17.24
N VAL A 139 9.86 1.17 17.56
CA VAL A 139 10.91 0.65 18.45
C VAL A 139 12.31 1.00 17.92
N GLU A 140 12.57 0.87 16.61
CA GLU A 140 13.84 1.28 15.99
C GLU A 140 14.19 2.76 16.28
N ARG A 141 13.21 3.65 16.10
CA ARG A 141 13.37 5.10 16.36
C ARG A 141 13.42 5.44 17.86
N GLU A 142 12.73 4.67 18.69
CA GLU A 142 12.79 4.79 20.15
C GLU A 142 14.21 4.41 20.64
N LEU A 143 14.79 3.30 20.14
CA LEU A 143 16.17 2.87 20.40
C LEU A 143 17.19 3.95 20.00
N ALA A 144 17.01 4.60 18.85
CA ALA A 144 17.89 5.66 18.35
C ALA A 144 17.99 6.89 19.27
N SER A 145 17.06 7.06 20.22
CA SER A 145 16.98 8.23 21.12
C SER A 145 16.92 7.89 22.61
N ALA A 146 16.95 6.61 22.98
CA ALA A 146 16.93 6.17 24.37
C ALA A 146 18.31 6.30 25.04
N ASP A 147 18.31 6.55 26.36
CA ASP A 147 19.50 6.59 27.22
C ASP A 147 19.70 5.27 27.99
N SER A 148 18.62 4.50 28.20
CA SER A 148 18.65 3.10 28.61
C SER A 148 17.37 2.39 28.19
N VAL A 149 17.44 1.07 28.00
CA VAL A 149 16.34 0.27 27.45
C VAL A 149 16.09 -0.97 28.28
N ASP A 150 14.83 -1.20 28.64
CA ASP A 150 14.37 -2.39 29.32
C ASP A 150 13.35 -3.15 28.45
N LEU A 151 13.62 -4.42 28.20
CA LEU A 151 12.78 -5.33 27.42
C LEU A 151 12.28 -6.47 28.30
N LEU A 152 10.97 -6.58 28.46
CA LEU A 152 10.31 -7.72 29.08
C LEU A 152 9.59 -8.47 27.98
N CYS A 153 10.10 -9.64 27.56
CA CYS A 153 9.53 -10.34 26.43
C CYS A 153 9.45 -11.85 26.66
N ALA A 154 8.23 -12.38 26.64
CA ALA A 154 7.97 -13.80 26.80
C ALA A 154 8.64 -14.63 25.69
N PHE A 155 8.49 -14.22 24.42
CA PHE A 155 9.03 -14.96 23.27
C PHE A 155 9.97 -14.11 22.43
N ILE A 156 11.19 -14.60 22.23
CA ILE A 156 12.20 -13.94 21.38
C ILE A 156 12.61 -14.91 20.28
N THR A 157 12.31 -14.57 19.02
CA THR A 157 12.69 -15.40 17.87
C THR A 157 13.80 -14.73 17.06
N TRP A 158 14.61 -15.53 16.35
CA TRP A 158 15.71 -15.04 15.53
C TRP A 158 15.22 -13.99 14.52
N HIS A 159 14.10 -14.29 13.85
CA HIS A 159 13.51 -13.41 12.85
C HIS A 159 13.00 -12.09 13.46
N GLY A 160 12.63 -12.07 14.74
CA GLY A 160 12.28 -10.82 15.44
C GLY A 160 13.50 -9.97 15.75
N VAL A 161 14.57 -10.58 16.27
CA VAL A 161 15.84 -9.87 16.55
C VAL A 161 16.45 -9.31 15.26
N ARG A 162 16.40 -10.06 14.15
CA ARG A 162 16.92 -9.63 12.84
C ARG A 162 16.25 -8.34 12.32
N VAL A 163 14.99 -8.09 12.64
CA VAL A 163 14.29 -6.84 12.25
C VAL A 163 14.94 -5.61 12.89
N LEU A 164 15.47 -5.74 14.11
CA LEU A 164 16.04 -4.63 14.89
C LEU A 164 17.57 -4.65 14.92
N GLU A 165 18.22 -5.52 14.13
CA GLU A 165 19.65 -5.82 14.25
C GLU A 165 20.54 -4.58 14.14
N GLN A 166 20.30 -3.74 13.13
CA GLN A 166 21.07 -2.51 12.95
C GLN A 166 20.87 -1.53 14.12
N ALA A 167 19.63 -1.33 14.58
CA ALA A 167 19.35 -0.42 15.69
C ALA A 167 19.91 -0.90 17.03
N LEU A 168 19.94 -2.22 17.26
CA LEU A 168 20.59 -2.82 18.43
C LEU A 168 22.11 -2.64 18.37
N GLN A 169 22.70 -2.76 17.19
CA GLN A 169 24.13 -2.50 17.00
C GLN A 169 24.46 -1.02 17.21
N ASP A 170 23.67 -0.10 16.64
CA ASP A 170 23.84 1.35 16.84
C ASP A 170 23.69 1.73 18.34
N LEU A 171 22.77 1.08 19.06
CA LEU A 171 22.58 1.24 20.50
C LEU A 171 23.84 0.82 21.28
N HIS A 172 24.44 -0.31 20.91
CA HIS A 172 25.67 -0.82 21.50
C HIS A 172 26.87 0.10 21.24
N GLU A 173 27.01 0.59 20.00
CA GLU A 173 28.07 1.54 19.62
C GLU A 173 27.96 2.87 20.38
N ARG A 174 26.75 3.27 20.77
CA ARG A 174 26.49 4.43 21.65
C ARG A 174 26.77 4.15 23.13
N GLY A 175 27.10 2.93 23.52
CA GLY A 175 27.32 2.52 24.91
C GLY A 175 26.05 2.55 25.77
N VAL A 176 24.87 2.47 25.16
CA VAL A 176 23.59 2.47 25.87
C VAL A 176 23.26 1.07 26.37
N ARG A 177 22.84 0.96 27.63
CA ARG A 177 22.54 -0.34 28.28
C ARG A 177 21.17 -0.88 27.87
N LEU A 178 21.13 -2.15 27.45
CA LEU A 178 19.93 -2.92 27.17
C LEU A 178 19.77 -4.06 28.17
N ARG A 179 18.67 -4.09 28.93
CA ARG A 179 18.31 -5.16 29.87
C ARG A 179 17.15 -5.97 29.33
N VAL A 180 17.28 -7.29 29.25
CA VAL A 180 16.28 -8.20 28.69
C VAL A 180 15.87 -9.25 29.71
N ILE A 181 14.58 -9.37 29.98
CA ILE A 181 14.00 -10.46 30.77
C ILE A 181 13.15 -11.34 29.84
N THR A 182 13.42 -12.66 29.85
CA THR A 182 12.67 -13.64 29.05
C THR A 182 12.44 -14.96 29.81
N THR A 183 11.83 -15.95 29.15
CA THR A 183 11.51 -17.26 29.72
C THR A 183 11.66 -18.38 28.68
N THR A 184 11.86 -19.61 29.16
CA THR A 184 11.82 -20.85 28.34
C THR A 184 10.42 -21.43 28.19
N TYR A 185 9.40 -20.83 28.81
CA TYR A 185 8.01 -21.26 28.78
C TYR A 185 7.49 -21.46 27.33
N LEU A 186 6.83 -22.59 27.06
CA LEU A 186 6.34 -23.04 25.73
C LEU A 186 7.41 -23.27 24.65
N GLY A 187 8.70 -23.15 24.97
CA GLY A 187 9.79 -23.43 24.04
C GLY A 187 9.81 -22.54 22.78
N ALA A 188 9.16 -21.37 22.82
CA ALA A 188 9.03 -20.48 21.67
C ALA A 188 10.23 -19.52 21.50
N THR A 189 10.96 -19.22 22.58
CA THR A 189 12.18 -18.42 22.52
C THR A 189 13.31 -19.23 21.89
N GLU A 190 14.08 -18.65 20.96
CA GLU A 190 15.16 -19.35 20.27
C GLU A 190 16.52 -19.03 20.91
N PRO A 191 17.38 -20.03 21.19
CA PRO A 191 18.70 -19.80 21.80
C PRO A 191 19.55 -18.78 21.01
N ARG A 192 19.59 -18.94 19.68
CA ARG A 192 20.32 -18.05 18.77
C ARG A 192 19.87 -16.58 18.89
N ALA A 193 18.57 -16.36 19.10
CA ALA A 193 18.03 -15.01 19.23
C ALA A 193 18.53 -14.32 20.50
N VAL A 194 18.60 -15.07 21.61
CA VAL A 194 19.16 -14.60 22.88
C VAL A 194 20.65 -14.35 22.77
N GLU A 195 21.40 -15.28 22.18
CA GLU A 195 22.85 -15.13 21.95
C GLU A 195 23.16 -13.90 21.10
N ARG A 196 22.33 -13.60 20.09
CA ARG A 196 22.51 -12.40 19.25
C ARG A 196 22.27 -11.10 20.03
N LEU A 197 21.29 -11.08 20.95
CA LEU A 197 21.07 -9.93 21.83
C LEU A 197 22.28 -9.71 22.76
N ILE A 198 22.84 -10.78 23.32
CA ILE A 198 24.05 -10.71 24.15
C ILE A 198 25.23 -10.20 23.32
N ALA A 199 25.39 -10.67 22.09
CA ALA A 199 26.42 -10.18 21.16
C ALA A 199 26.24 -8.70 20.80
N ALA A 200 25.01 -8.18 20.88
CA ALA A 200 24.70 -6.75 20.75
C ALA A 200 24.81 -5.99 22.09
N GLY A 201 25.42 -6.58 23.12
CA GLY A 201 25.66 -5.93 24.42
C GLY A 201 24.48 -5.92 25.39
N ALA A 202 23.47 -6.78 25.19
CA ALA A 202 22.36 -6.90 26.11
C ALA A 202 22.72 -7.72 27.37
N ASP A 203 22.29 -7.26 28.54
CA ASP A 203 22.22 -8.08 29.75
C ASP A 203 20.94 -8.91 29.67
N VAL A 204 21.04 -10.25 29.65
CA VAL A 204 19.86 -11.13 29.55
C VAL A 204 19.67 -11.96 30.82
N ARG A 205 18.44 -11.92 31.36
CA ARG A 205 17.98 -12.82 32.42
C ARG A 205 16.81 -13.68 31.95
N VAL A 206 16.79 -14.94 32.36
CA VAL A 206 15.83 -15.96 31.94
C VAL A 206 15.19 -16.60 33.15
N SER A 207 13.85 -16.73 33.14
CA SER A 207 13.16 -17.68 34.01
C SER A 207 13.09 -19.06 33.35
N TYR A 208 13.72 -20.03 33.99
CA TYR A 208 13.72 -21.45 33.60
C TYR A 208 12.58 -22.25 34.25
N GLU A 209 11.78 -21.62 35.12
CA GLU A 209 10.78 -22.30 35.93
C GLU A 209 9.41 -22.33 35.23
N THR A 210 8.88 -23.52 34.95
CA THR A 210 7.71 -23.70 34.05
C THR A 210 6.37 -23.83 34.79
N ARG A 211 6.37 -23.94 36.13
CA ARG A 211 5.18 -24.33 36.91
C ARG A 211 4.56 -23.24 37.79
N THR A 212 5.30 -22.20 38.19
CA THR A 212 4.91 -21.28 39.27
C THR A 212 4.75 -19.82 38.82
N THR A 213 5.58 -19.33 37.90
CA THR A 213 5.52 -17.95 37.38
C THR A 213 5.41 -17.93 35.86
N ARG A 214 4.20 -17.70 35.35
CA ARG A 214 3.96 -17.59 33.90
C ARG A 214 4.28 -16.17 33.42
N LEU A 215 5.55 -15.90 33.11
CA LEU A 215 5.92 -14.64 32.45
C LEU A 215 5.38 -14.64 31.02
N HIS A 216 4.28 -13.93 30.83
CA HIS A 216 3.67 -13.68 29.51
C HIS A 216 3.58 -12.20 29.16
N ALA A 217 4.30 -11.35 29.90
CA ALA A 217 4.36 -9.92 29.65
C ALA A 217 5.23 -9.61 28.41
N LYS A 218 4.86 -8.55 27.72
CA LYS A 218 5.48 -8.10 26.47
C LYS A 218 5.49 -6.59 26.51
N ALA A 219 6.66 -6.06 26.79
CA ALA A 219 6.78 -4.66 27.04
C ALA A 219 8.19 -4.14 26.76
N TRP A 220 8.22 -2.93 26.21
CA TRP A 220 9.43 -2.14 26.03
C TRP A 220 9.36 -0.91 26.91
N LEU A 221 10.47 -0.51 27.50
CA LEU A 221 10.58 0.73 28.25
C LEU A 221 11.86 1.45 27.84
N PHE A 222 11.68 2.66 27.32
CA PHE A 222 12.74 3.52 26.82
C PHE A 222 12.89 4.71 27.75
N HIS A 223 14.00 4.73 28.49
CA HIS A 223 14.29 5.78 29.45
C HIS A 223 15.03 6.92 28.76
N ARG A 224 14.63 8.16 29.09
CA ARG A 224 15.30 9.37 28.63
C ARG A 224 15.51 10.34 29.77
N GLN A 225 16.73 10.84 29.90
CA GLN A 225 17.09 11.87 30.89
C GLN A 225 16.38 13.20 30.62
N SER A 226 15.87 13.40 29.40
CA SER A 226 15.06 14.57 29.03
C SER A 226 13.68 14.62 29.69
N GLY A 227 13.25 13.56 30.38
CA GLY A 227 11.91 13.47 30.98
C GLY A 227 10.81 13.01 30.01
N PHE A 228 11.18 12.62 28.79
CA PHE A 228 10.26 12.13 27.75
C PHE A 228 10.38 10.60 27.56
N SER A 229 10.48 9.86 28.66
CA SER A 229 10.50 8.40 28.65
C SER A 229 9.18 7.83 28.15
N THR A 230 9.25 6.69 27.48
CA THR A 230 8.13 6.05 26.79
C THR A 230 8.13 4.56 27.07
N GLY A 231 6.95 3.94 27.07
CA GLY A 231 6.82 2.50 27.24
C GLY A 231 5.79 1.92 26.30
N TYR A 232 5.97 0.68 25.88
CA TYR A 232 5.02 -0.05 25.06
C TYR A 232 4.59 -1.28 25.84
N VAL A 233 3.30 -1.51 25.98
CA VAL A 233 2.74 -2.68 26.66
C VAL A 233 1.66 -3.27 25.77
N GLY A 234 1.73 -4.57 25.47
CA GLY A 234 0.76 -5.16 24.56
C GLY A 234 0.93 -6.64 24.30
N SER A 235 0.51 -7.04 23.11
CA SER A 235 0.57 -8.42 22.64
C SER A 235 1.83 -8.72 21.79
N SER A 236 2.62 -7.70 21.43
CA SER A 236 3.79 -7.89 20.55
C SER A 236 5.00 -8.51 21.26
N ASN A 237 5.32 -9.75 20.91
CA ASN A 237 6.60 -10.39 21.22
C ASN A 237 7.75 -9.82 20.35
N LEU A 238 9.00 -10.17 20.68
CA LEU A 238 10.16 -9.93 19.82
C LEU A 238 10.21 -11.04 18.75
N SER A 239 9.19 -11.03 17.90
CA SER A 239 9.04 -11.92 16.76
C SER A 239 8.61 -11.11 15.54
N ARG A 240 8.92 -11.61 14.34
CA ARG A 240 8.53 -10.93 13.10
C ARG A 240 7.02 -10.73 13.01
N ALA A 241 6.26 -11.79 13.34
CA ALA A 241 4.81 -11.74 13.34
C ALA A 241 4.32 -10.61 14.25
N ALA A 242 4.87 -10.45 15.44
CA ALA A 242 4.42 -9.41 16.36
C ALA A 242 4.93 -8.00 16.02
N LEU A 243 6.10 -7.86 15.41
CA LEU A 243 6.68 -6.55 15.12
C LEU A 243 6.24 -5.96 13.78
N VAL A 244 5.82 -6.81 12.84
CA VAL A 244 5.58 -6.41 11.45
C VAL A 244 4.23 -6.90 10.92
N ASP A 245 3.84 -8.15 11.18
CA ASP A 245 2.76 -8.82 10.41
C ASP A 245 1.40 -8.88 11.11
N GLY A 246 1.44 -8.96 12.42
CA GLY A 246 0.34 -9.41 13.26
C GLY A 246 -0.59 -8.27 13.59
N LEU A 247 -1.88 -8.62 13.71
CA LEU A 247 -2.88 -7.79 14.36
C LEU A 247 -2.58 -7.76 15.86
N GLU A 248 -1.69 -6.85 16.25
CA GLU A 248 -1.20 -6.70 17.61
C GLU A 248 -1.81 -5.48 18.24
N TRP A 249 -2.10 -5.51 19.53
CA TRP A 249 -2.57 -4.33 20.25
C TRP A 249 -1.48 -3.90 21.22
N ASN A 250 -0.87 -2.75 20.95
CA ASN A 250 0.16 -2.19 21.81
C ASN A 250 -0.24 -0.80 22.26
N VAL A 251 -0.27 -0.60 23.56
CA VAL A 251 -0.45 0.73 24.14
C VAL A 251 0.94 1.32 24.37
N ARG A 252 1.21 2.41 23.65
CA ARG A 252 2.32 3.30 23.93
C ARG A 252 1.91 4.26 25.03
N LEU A 253 2.71 4.33 26.07
CA LEU A 253 2.59 5.21 27.22
C LEU A 253 3.65 6.30 27.14
N SER A 254 3.24 7.53 27.37
CA SER A 254 4.11 8.70 27.50
C SER A 254 4.23 9.12 28.96
N SER A 255 5.44 9.42 29.42
CA SER A 255 5.67 10.01 30.75
C SER A 255 4.98 11.36 30.93
N VAL A 256 4.75 12.12 29.86
CA VAL A 256 4.08 13.43 29.91
C VAL A 256 2.59 13.30 30.24
N GLU A 257 1.93 12.27 29.72
CA GLU A 257 0.49 12.05 29.95
C GLU A 257 0.22 11.11 31.14
N GLN A 258 1.08 10.11 31.33
CA GLN A 258 0.85 8.98 32.25
C GLN A 258 2.11 8.65 33.06
N ALA A 259 2.73 9.67 33.69
CA ALA A 259 3.96 9.52 34.48
C ALA A 259 3.88 8.37 35.50
N HIS A 260 2.78 8.31 36.27
CA HIS A 260 2.59 7.30 37.31
C HIS A 260 2.59 5.86 36.78
N LEU A 261 2.01 5.61 35.59
CA LEU A 261 2.00 4.27 34.99
C LEU A 261 3.39 3.83 34.56
N LEU A 262 4.18 4.73 33.95
CA LEU A 262 5.55 4.41 33.56
C LEU A 262 6.46 4.21 34.78
N GLN A 263 6.24 4.96 35.85
CA GLN A 263 6.97 4.75 37.10
C GLN A 263 6.67 3.36 37.69
N THR A 264 5.39 3.00 37.84
CA THR A 264 5.00 1.66 38.30
C THR A 264 5.55 0.56 37.41
N PHE A 265 5.58 0.77 36.08
CA PHE A 265 6.15 -0.19 35.15
C PHE A 265 7.68 -0.32 35.36
N ALA A 266 8.43 0.79 35.47
CA ALA A 266 9.86 0.75 35.75
C ALA A 266 10.18 0.04 37.08
N GLU A 267 9.41 0.33 38.14
CA GLU A 267 9.53 -0.32 39.45
C GLU A 267 9.24 -1.82 39.37
N THR A 268 8.19 -2.22 38.64
CA THR A 268 7.83 -3.62 38.42
C THR A 268 8.92 -4.36 37.64
N PHE A 269 9.47 -3.75 36.58
CA PHE A 269 10.57 -4.33 35.81
C PHE A 269 11.80 -4.53 36.70
N ASN A 270 12.16 -3.53 37.52
CA ASN A 270 13.28 -3.64 38.45
C ASN A 270 13.05 -4.74 39.51
N SER A 271 11.81 -4.92 39.97
CA SER A 271 11.46 -6.04 40.85
C SER A 271 11.74 -7.38 40.18
N TYR A 272 11.31 -7.60 38.94
CA TYR A 272 11.61 -8.84 38.20
C TYR A 272 13.10 -8.99 37.90
N TRP A 273 13.79 -7.89 37.57
CA TRP A 273 15.21 -7.91 37.26
C TRP A 273 16.05 -8.40 38.45
N HIS A 274 15.62 -8.12 39.68
CA HIS A 274 16.31 -8.52 40.91
C HIS A 274 15.71 -9.77 41.58
N ASP A 275 14.65 -10.35 41.01
CA ASP A 275 14.04 -11.57 41.52
C ASP A 275 14.95 -12.78 41.24
N PRO A 276 15.27 -13.62 42.25
CA PRO A 276 16.06 -14.83 42.09
C PRO A 276 15.53 -15.82 41.05
N ALA A 277 14.23 -15.77 40.71
CA ALA A 277 13.63 -16.61 39.68
C ALA A 277 14.11 -16.27 38.25
N PHE A 278 14.68 -15.07 38.05
CA PHE A 278 15.27 -14.65 36.77
C PHE A 278 16.79 -14.66 36.88
N GLU A 279 17.38 -15.74 36.36
CA GLU A 279 18.81 -16.00 36.42
C GLU A 279 19.51 -15.47 35.16
N PRO A 280 20.82 -15.12 35.23
CA PRO A 280 21.59 -14.82 34.02
C PRO A 280 21.51 -15.96 33.00
N TYR A 281 21.50 -15.60 31.71
CA TYR A 281 21.45 -16.59 30.63
C TYR A 281 22.61 -17.60 30.69
N ASP A 282 22.25 -18.88 30.71
CA ASP A 282 23.15 -20.04 30.55
C ASP A 282 22.69 -20.88 29.36
N ALA A 283 23.58 -21.11 28.38
CA ALA A 283 23.25 -21.74 27.11
C ALA A 283 22.85 -23.22 27.25
N GLU A 284 23.60 -24.01 28.03
CA GLU A 284 23.34 -25.45 28.18
C GLU A 284 22.01 -25.70 28.88
N ARG A 285 21.75 -24.95 29.96
CA ARG A 285 20.49 -25.02 30.71
C ARG A 285 19.30 -24.56 29.87
N PHE A 286 19.49 -23.55 29.02
CA PHE A 286 18.44 -23.02 28.14
C PHE A 286 18.02 -24.01 27.05
N ILE A 287 19.00 -24.63 26.38
CA ILE A 287 18.74 -25.68 25.38
C ILE A 287 17.99 -26.85 26.02
N THR A 288 18.43 -27.29 27.20
CA THR A 288 17.80 -28.39 27.94
C THR A 288 16.35 -28.08 28.32
N ALA A 289 16.09 -26.88 28.84
CA ALA A 289 14.75 -26.45 29.24
C ALA A 289 13.77 -26.36 28.07
N ILE A 290 14.20 -25.90 26.89
CA ILE A 290 13.35 -25.81 25.70
C ILE A 290 13.06 -27.18 25.09
N ALA A 291 14.04 -28.09 25.09
CA ALA A 291 13.86 -29.45 24.57
C ALA A 291 12.77 -30.22 25.34
N ILE A 292 12.72 -30.03 26.66
CA ILE A 292 11.68 -30.61 27.53
C ILE A 292 10.28 -30.09 27.17
N GLU A 293 10.14 -28.80 26.88
CA GLU A 293 8.85 -28.18 26.52
C GLU A 293 8.35 -28.55 25.11
N ARG A 294 9.27 -28.74 24.15
CA ARG A 294 8.91 -29.10 22.76
C ARG A 294 8.55 -30.59 22.57
N GLY A 295 9.01 -31.48 23.46
CA GLY A 295 8.80 -32.93 23.37
C GLY A 295 7.37 -33.45 23.65
N GLY A 296 6.40 -32.57 23.90
CA GLY A 296 5.05 -32.93 24.37
C GLY A 296 3.87 -32.81 23.39
N ARG A 297 4.07 -32.47 22.11
CA ARG A 297 2.96 -32.30 21.15
C ARG A 297 3.24 -32.91 19.77
N THR A 298 2.47 -33.93 19.42
CA THR A 298 2.27 -34.43 18.05
C THR A 298 0.77 -34.38 17.74
N ASP A 299 0.34 -33.64 16.71
CA ASP A 299 -0.60 -34.18 15.70
C ASP A 299 -0.92 -33.24 14.53
N SER A 300 -0.65 -33.79 13.33
CA SER A 300 -1.37 -33.84 12.05
C SER A 300 -2.43 -32.79 11.66
N PRO A 301 -2.39 -32.25 10.42
CA PRO A 301 -3.54 -31.63 9.78
C PRO A 301 -4.34 -32.64 8.95
N THR A 302 -5.66 -32.70 9.21
CA THR A 302 -6.67 -33.40 8.41
C THR A 302 -7.26 -32.43 7.37
N GLU A 303 -7.37 -32.84 6.11
CA GLU A 303 -8.07 -32.13 5.04
C GLU A 303 -9.59 -32.08 5.29
N ILE A 304 -10.23 -30.93 5.06
CA ILE A 304 -11.70 -30.78 5.06
C ILE A 304 -12.19 -29.81 3.96
N THR A 305 -12.95 -30.41 3.03
CA THR A 305 -14.17 -29.99 2.28
C THR A 305 -14.31 -28.65 1.54
N SER A 306 -14.96 -28.78 0.37
CA SER A 306 -15.65 -27.80 -0.49
C SER A 306 -16.02 -26.45 0.15
N LEU A 307 -15.11 -25.48 0.00
CA LEU A 307 -15.35 -24.05 0.23
C LEU A 307 -16.08 -23.40 -0.95
N ASP A 308 -17.01 -22.48 -0.63
CA ASP A 308 -17.58 -21.54 -1.59
C ASP A 308 -16.48 -20.59 -2.09
N VAL A 309 -16.08 -20.72 -3.37
CA VAL A 309 -15.05 -19.85 -3.96
C VAL A 309 -15.67 -18.48 -4.26
N ARG A 310 -15.41 -17.52 -3.36
CA ARG A 310 -15.70 -16.10 -3.53
C ARG A 310 -14.45 -15.35 -3.99
N PRO A 311 -14.58 -14.35 -4.88
CA PRO A 311 -13.43 -13.51 -5.23
C PRO A 311 -12.89 -12.83 -3.98
N PHE A 312 -11.56 -12.79 -3.86
CA PHE A 312 -10.89 -11.84 -2.98
C PHE A 312 -11.09 -10.40 -3.51
N GLY A 313 -10.83 -9.38 -2.68
CA GLY A 313 -11.02 -7.97 -3.04
C GLY A 313 -10.32 -7.58 -4.35
N TYR A 314 -9.05 -7.95 -4.51
CA TYR A 314 -8.29 -7.70 -5.74
C TYR A 314 -8.83 -8.45 -6.98
N GLN A 315 -9.35 -9.67 -6.80
CA GLN A 315 -9.94 -10.43 -7.90
C GLN A 315 -11.22 -9.76 -8.34
N GLN A 316 -11.98 -9.20 -7.40
CA GLN A 316 -13.15 -8.39 -7.71
C GLN A 316 -12.75 -7.14 -8.51
N GLU A 317 -11.68 -6.44 -8.11
CA GLU A 317 -11.15 -5.27 -8.84
C GLU A 317 -10.76 -5.60 -10.29
N ILE A 318 -10.00 -6.68 -10.52
CA ILE A 318 -9.63 -7.14 -11.87
C ILE A 318 -10.88 -7.47 -12.71
N LEU A 319 -11.88 -8.10 -12.10
CA LEU A 319 -13.12 -8.41 -12.80
C LEU A 319 -13.92 -7.14 -13.13
N ASP A 320 -13.89 -6.14 -12.27
CA ASP A 320 -14.55 -4.84 -12.50
C ASP A 320 -13.83 -4.02 -13.58
N GLU A 321 -12.50 -4.13 -13.69
CA GLU A 321 -11.69 -3.57 -14.77
C GLU A 321 -11.98 -4.25 -16.11
N LEU A 322 -12.10 -5.59 -16.13
CA LEU A 322 -12.53 -6.34 -17.31
C LEU A 322 -13.95 -5.94 -17.75
N ASP A 323 -14.86 -5.68 -16.81
CA ASP A 323 -16.19 -5.18 -17.10
C ASP A 323 -16.14 -3.74 -17.65
N ALA A 324 -15.23 -2.88 -17.16
CA ALA A 324 -15.03 -1.53 -17.69
C ALA A 324 -14.54 -1.56 -19.15
N GLU A 325 -13.56 -2.41 -19.47
CA GLU A 325 -13.08 -2.62 -20.83
C GLU A 325 -14.23 -3.00 -21.78
N ARG A 326 -15.12 -3.89 -21.34
CA ARG A 326 -16.23 -4.39 -22.17
C ARG A 326 -17.38 -3.39 -22.28
N LEU A 327 -17.80 -2.80 -21.17
CA LEU A 327 -19.02 -2.01 -21.09
C LEU A 327 -18.79 -0.52 -21.39
N VAL A 328 -17.62 0.03 -21.03
CA VAL A 328 -17.27 1.43 -21.30
C VAL A 328 -16.58 1.56 -22.65
N HIS A 329 -15.61 0.70 -22.93
CA HIS A 329 -14.75 0.83 -24.11
C HIS A 329 -15.12 -0.08 -25.27
N ASN A 330 -16.07 -1.00 -25.07
CA ASN A 330 -16.46 -2.03 -26.04
C ASN A 330 -15.27 -2.91 -26.48
N ARG A 331 -14.39 -3.23 -25.54
CA ARG A 331 -13.17 -4.02 -25.74
C ARG A 331 -13.32 -5.40 -25.14
N TRP A 332 -13.29 -6.40 -26.02
CA TRP A 332 -13.53 -7.81 -25.67
C TRP A 332 -12.28 -8.70 -25.80
N GLN A 333 -11.16 -8.10 -26.20
CA GLN A 333 -9.84 -8.74 -26.22
C GLN A 333 -8.98 -8.04 -25.18
N ASN A 334 -8.73 -8.72 -24.06
CA ASN A 334 -8.17 -8.09 -22.86
C ASN A 334 -6.96 -8.89 -22.35
N LEU A 335 -5.88 -8.18 -21.98
CA LEU A 335 -4.70 -8.76 -21.33
C LEU A 335 -4.75 -8.48 -19.84
N VAL A 336 -4.70 -9.52 -19.03
CA VAL A 336 -4.66 -9.44 -17.57
C VAL A 336 -3.27 -9.83 -17.09
N VAL A 337 -2.61 -8.89 -16.43
CA VAL A 337 -1.29 -9.07 -15.85
C VAL A 337 -1.45 -9.35 -14.36
N MET A 338 -0.99 -10.49 -13.88
CA MET A 338 -1.04 -10.80 -12.44
C MET A 338 0.22 -11.49 -11.97
N ALA A 339 0.74 -11.05 -10.83
CA ALA A 339 1.88 -11.70 -10.18
C ALA A 339 1.67 -13.23 -10.04
N THR A 340 2.75 -14.00 -10.20
CA THR A 340 2.64 -15.46 -10.14
C THR A 340 2.17 -15.92 -8.76
N GLY A 341 1.21 -16.84 -8.70
CA GLY A 341 0.68 -17.37 -7.44
C GLY A 341 -0.58 -16.66 -6.91
N THR A 342 -1.08 -15.62 -7.58
CA THR A 342 -2.26 -14.84 -7.14
C THR A 342 -3.60 -15.30 -7.72
N GLY A 343 -3.63 -16.51 -8.30
CA GLY A 343 -4.88 -17.10 -8.79
C GLY A 343 -5.37 -16.58 -10.15
N LYS A 344 -4.47 -16.35 -11.13
CA LYS A 344 -4.81 -16.06 -12.55
C LYS A 344 -5.96 -16.93 -13.08
N THR A 345 -5.86 -18.22 -12.82
CA THR A 345 -6.86 -19.21 -13.22
C THR A 345 -8.20 -19.02 -12.52
N VAL A 346 -8.21 -18.63 -11.24
CA VAL A 346 -9.44 -18.34 -10.47
C VAL A 346 -10.16 -17.14 -11.07
N VAL A 347 -9.44 -16.07 -11.40
CA VAL A 347 -10.01 -14.89 -12.09
C VAL A 347 -10.67 -15.30 -13.41
N SER A 348 -9.99 -16.07 -14.26
CA SER A 348 -10.57 -16.51 -15.53
C SER A 348 -11.83 -17.38 -15.38
N ALA A 349 -11.89 -18.19 -14.32
CA ALA A 349 -13.06 -19.01 -14.02
C ALA A 349 -14.24 -18.18 -13.49
N LEU A 350 -13.96 -17.19 -12.65
CA LEU A 350 -14.96 -16.24 -12.14
C LEU A 350 -15.50 -15.34 -13.24
N ASP A 351 -14.63 -14.88 -14.14
CA ASP A 351 -14.97 -14.10 -15.32
C ASP A 351 -15.89 -14.89 -16.26
N TYR A 352 -15.52 -16.14 -16.59
CA TYR A 352 -16.39 -17.04 -17.35
C TYR A 352 -17.77 -17.23 -16.68
N ARG A 353 -17.81 -17.39 -15.34
CA ARG A 353 -19.07 -17.50 -14.61
C ARG A 353 -19.95 -16.25 -14.75
N ARG A 354 -19.36 -15.05 -14.73
CA ARG A 354 -20.07 -13.78 -14.96
C ARG A 354 -20.58 -13.67 -16.40
N LEU A 355 -19.70 -13.87 -17.37
CA LEU A 355 -20.03 -13.80 -18.80
C LEU A 355 -21.13 -14.80 -19.16
N ARG A 356 -21.09 -16.01 -18.61
CA ARG A 356 -22.13 -17.01 -18.81
C ARG A 356 -23.47 -16.58 -18.19
N ALA A 357 -23.47 -16.04 -16.97
CA ALA A 357 -24.69 -15.54 -16.34
C ALA A 357 -25.32 -14.35 -17.11
N GLN A 358 -24.51 -13.56 -17.80
CA GLN A 358 -24.93 -12.46 -18.66
C GLN A 358 -25.29 -12.89 -20.09
N GLY A 359 -25.08 -14.17 -20.45
CA GLY A 359 -25.34 -14.69 -21.80
C GLY A 359 -24.29 -14.32 -22.86
N HIS A 360 -23.10 -13.90 -22.44
CA HIS A 360 -22.00 -13.52 -23.34
C HIS A 360 -21.08 -14.69 -23.72
N ALA A 361 -21.00 -15.75 -22.92
CA ALA A 361 -20.17 -16.92 -23.23
C ALA A 361 -20.76 -18.24 -22.72
N GLU A 362 -21.00 -19.20 -23.61
CA GLU A 362 -21.39 -20.57 -23.25
C GLU A 362 -20.24 -21.55 -23.42
N THR A 363 -19.36 -21.40 -24.41
CA THR A 363 -18.22 -22.31 -24.65
C THR A 363 -16.87 -21.68 -24.27
N VAL A 364 -15.90 -22.48 -23.82
CA VAL A 364 -14.57 -22.00 -23.39
C VAL A 364 -13.43 -22.87 -23.94
N LEU A 365 -12.38 -22.22 -24.44
CA LEU A 365 -11.09 -22.83 -24.73
C LEU A 365 -10.03 -22.23 -23.79
N PHE A 366 -9.42 -23.06 -22.96
CA PHE A 366 -8.29 -22.67 -22.12
C PHE A 366 -6.99 -23.24 -22.72
N VAL A 367 -6.05 -22.37 -23.08
CA VAL A 367 -4.79 -22.71 -23.73
C VAL A 367 -3.63 -22.49 -22.76
N ALA A 368 -2.78 -23.51 -22.62
CA ALA A 368 -1.53 -23.40 -21.89
C ALA A 368 -0.44 -24.25 -22.57
N HIS A 369 0.82 -24.10 -22.14
CA HIS A 369 1.95 -24.80 -22.75
C HIS A 369 2.28 -26.16 -22.11
N ARG A 370 1.70 -26.49 -20.93
CA ARG A 370 1.99 -27.73 -20.17
C ARG A 370 0.73 -28.44 -19.68
N LYS A 371 0.79 -29.77 -19.59
CA LYS A 371 -0.31 -30.66 -19.16
C LYS A 371 -0.74 -30.43 -17.71
N GLU A 372 0.21 -30.17 -16.83
CA GLU A 372 0.01 -29.94 -15.41
C GLU A 372 -0.84 -28.70 -15.17
N ILE A 373 -0.51 -27.60 -15.86
CA ILE A 373 -1.25 -26.32 -15.81
C ILE A 373 -2.69 -26.53 -16.30
N LEU A 374 -2.89 -27.29 -17.38
CA LEU A 374 -4.22 -27.59 -17.92
C LEU A 374 -5.07 -28.40 -16.94
N THR A 375 -4.45 -29.38 -16.28
CA THR A 375 -5.13 -30.24 -15.31
C THR A 375 -5.56 -29.45 -14.07
N GLN A 376 -4.65 -28.61 -13.55
CA GLN A 376 -4.93 -27.69 -12.43
C GLN A 376 -5.99 -26.65 -12.80
N SER A 377 -5.94 -26.12 -14.02
CA SER A 377 -6.89 -25.12 -14.49
C SER A 377 -8.29 -25.68 -14.64
N ARG A 378 -8.42 -26.89 -15.20
CA ARG A 378 -9.69 -27.60 -15.24
C ARG A 378 -10.25 -27.84 -13.84
N SER A 379 -9.42 -28.26 -12.89
CA SER A 379 -9.83 -28.45 -11.49
C SER A 379 -10.38 -27.16 -10.87
N THR A 380 -9.71 -26.04 -11.12
CA THR A 380 -10.12 -24.71 -10.63
C THR A 380 -11.49 -24.30 -11.19
N PHE A 381 -11.71 -24.46 -12.50
CA PHE A 381 -13.01 -24.18 -13.13
C PHE A 381 -14.12 -25.05 -12.54
N ARG A 382 -13.87 -26.34 -12.30
CA ARG A 382 -14.84 -27.25 -11.68
C ARG A 382 -15.25 -26.79 -10.28
N GLN A 383 -14.30 -26.28 -9.49
CA GLN A 383 -14.56 -25.75 -8.14
C GLN A 383 -15.38 -24.45 -8.19
N VAL A 384 -14.97 -23.48 -9.00
CA VAL A 384 -15.63 -22.17 -9.13
C VAL A 384 -17.06 -22.27 -9.66
N LEU A 385 -17.28 -23.18 -10.64
CA LEU A 385 -18.58 -23.42 -11.26
C LEU A 385 -19.42 -24.46 -10.52
N ARG A 386 -18.86 -25.15 -9.51
CA ARG A 386 -19.49 -26.26 -8.77
C ARG A 386 -19.98 -27.38 -9.68
N ARG A 387 -19.20 -27.73 -10.70
CA ARG A 387 -19.50 -28.78 -11.69
C ARG A 387 -18.32 -29.71 -11.85
N GLY A 388 -18.40 -30.91 -11.28
CA GLY A 388 -17.30 -31.89 -11.30
C GLY A 388 -17.02 -32.50 -12.69
N ASP A 389 -17.98 -32.40 -13.60
CA ASP A 389 -17.93 -32.88 -14.99
C ASP A 389 -17.35 -31.85 -15.97
N PHE A 390 -17.10 -30.61 -15.54
CA PHE A 390 -16.74 -29.51 -16.43
C PHE A 390 -15.35 -29.69 -17.08
N GLY A 391 -15.28 -29.52 -18.41
CA GLY A 391 -14.01 -29.45 -19.15
C GLY A 391 -13.42 -30.80 -19.61
N GLU A 392 -12.96 -30.83 -20.85
CA GLU A 392 -12.27 -31.93 -21.52
C GLU A 392 -10.81 -31.55 -21.81
N LEU A 393 -9.89 -32.54 -21.85
CA LEU A 393 -8.46 -32.29 -22.10
C LEU A 393 -8.09 -32.60 -23.55
N LEU A 394 -7.24 -31.74 -24.13
CA LEU A 394 -6.57 -31.96 -25.41
C LEU A 394 -5.05 -31.81 -25.21
N VAL A 395 -4.42 -32.86 -24.69
CA VAL A 395 -2.99 -32.93 -24.41
C VAL A 395 -2.56 -34.39 -24.24
N ASP A 396 -1.34 -34.73 -24.67
CA ASP A 396 -0.73 -36.05 -24.42
C ASP A 396 -1.61 -37.24 -24.85
N GLY A 397 -2.15 -37.16 -26.08
CA GLY A 397 -3.00 -38.20 -26.68
C GLY A 397 -4.47 -38.14 -26.28
N ALA A 398 -4.86 -37.39 -25.25
CA ALA A 398 -6.26 -37.16 -24.92
C ALA A 398 -6.95 -36.29 -25.98
N LYS A 399 -8.19 -36.66 -26.37
CA LYS A 399 -9.02 -35.91 -27.32
C LYS A 399 -10.40 -35.62 -26.70
N PRO A 400 -10.93 -34.40 -26.86
CA PRO A 400 -12.28 -34.06 -26.40
C PRO A 400 -13.33 -34.67 -27.34
N GLU A 401 -14.46 -35.10 -26.75
CA GLU A 401 -15.61 -35.67 -27.45
C GLU A 401 -16.63 -34.58 -27.82
N HIS A 402 -16.91 -33.66 -26.90
CA HIS A 402 -18.01 -32.69 -27.04
C HIS A 402 -17.56 -31.32 -27.54
N TRP A 403 -16.29 -30.95 -27.32
CA TRP A 403 -15.68 -29.70 -27.82
C TRP A 403 -16.34 -28.40 -27.31
N GLN A 404 -17.06 -28.44 -26.17
CA GLN A 404 -17.71 -27.26 -25.59
C GLN A 404 -16.83 -26.50 -24.59
N HIS A 405 -16.11 -27.23 -23.76
CA HIS A 405 -15.20 -26.68 -22.74
C HIS A 405 -13.88 -27.43 -22.82
N VAL A 406 -12.88 -26.86 -23.49
CA VAL A 406 -11.65 -27.58 -23.84
C VAL A 406 -10.45 -26.94 -23.16
N PHE A 407 -9.63 -27.76 -22.52
CA PHE A 407 -8.35 -27.39 -21.92
C PHE A 407 -7.23 -28.03 -22.75
N ALA A 408 -6.57 -27.22 -23.57
CA ALA A 408 -5.71 -27.70 -24.65
C ALA A 408 -4.28 -27.18 -24.56
N SER A 409 -3.33 -28.04 -24.91
CA SER A 409 -1.95 -27.58 -25.09
C SER A 409 -1.78 -26.94 -26.47
N VAL A 410 -0.97 -25.88 -26.56
CA VAL A 410 -0.66 -25.25 -27.86
C VAL A 410 -0.01 -26.25 -28.84
N GLN A 411 0.77 -27.20 -28.32
CA GLN A 411 1.40 -28.24 -29.13
C GLN A 411 0.37 -29.20 -29.74
N SER A 412 -0.62 -29.63 -28.95
CA SER A 412 -1.70 -30.48 -29.44
C SER A 412 -2.61 -29.76 -30.42
N LEU A 413 -2.90 -28.47 -30.18
CA LEU A 413 -3.64 -27.64 -31.13
C LEU A 413 -2.89 -27.44 -32.45
N ALA A 414 -1.57 -27.28 -32.41
CA ALA A 414 -0.74 -27.12 -33.61
C ALA A 414 -0.62 -28.40 -34.46
N GLN A 415 -0.93 -29.57 -33.88
CA GLN A 415 -0.97 -30.84 -34.60
C GLN A 415 -2.33 -31.11 -35.28
N LEU A 416 -3.36 -30.34 -34.92
CA LEU A 416 -4.65 -30.40 -35.60
C LEU A 416 -4.57 -29.65 -36.91
N ASP A 417 -5.41 -30.06 -37.86
CA ASP A 417 -5.75 -29.20 -38.97
C ASP A 417 -6.70 -28.12 -38.46
N LEU A 418 -6.19 -26.89 -38.30
CA LEU A 418 -7.01 -25.77 -37.81
C LEU A 418 -8.17 -25.46 -38.77
N ASP A 419 -8.06 -25.81 -40.06
CA ASP A 419 -9.16 -25.61 -41.02
C ASP A 419 -10.39 -26.48 -40.67
N GLU A 420 -10.21 -27.56 -39.91
CA GLU A 420 -11.32 -28.39 -39.38
C GLU A 420 -11.94 -27.81 -38.09
N VAL A 421 -11.27 -26.87 -37.42
CA VAL A 421 -11.76 -26.21 -36.21
C VAL A 421 -12.51 -24.94 -36.61
N ARG A 422 -13.80 -24.85 -36.30
CA ARG A 422 -14.59 -23.65 -36.63
C ARG A 422 -14.03 -22.41 -35.89
N PRO A 423 -13.79 -21.27 -36.57
CA PRO A 423 -13.22 -20.07 -35.95
C PRO A 423 -13.99 -19.55 -34.72
N ASP A 424 -15.32 -19.67 -34.73
CA ASP A 424 -16.29 -19.25 -33.71
C ASP A 424 -16.81 -20.44 -32.87
N LEU A 425 -16.02 -21.50 -32.73
CA LEU A 425 -16.39 -22.65 -31.90
C LEU A 425 -16.48 -22.27 -30.42
N PHE A 426 -15.59 -21.40 -29.96
CA PHE A 426 -15.48 -20.99 -28.56
C PHE A 426 -15.89 -19.52 -28.39
N ASP A 427 -16.85 -19.26 -27.50
CA ASP A 427 -17.25 -17.90 -27.15
C ASP A 427 -16.16 -17.19 -26.35
N LEU A 428 -15.53 -17.90 -25.41
CA LEU A 428 -14.40 -17.43 -24.60
C LEU A 428 -13.13 -18.23 -24.93
N VAL A 429 -12.05 -17.52 -25.26
CA VAL A 429 -10.70 -18.10 -25.33
C VAL A 429 -9.85 -17.48 -24.24
N VAL A 430 -9.28 -18.31 -23.37
CA VAL A 430 -8.33 -17.92 -22.34
C VAL A 430 -6.97 -18.50 -22.69
N VAL A 431 -5.94 -17.67 -22.68
CA VAL A 431 -4.58 -18.10 -23.00
C VAL A 431 -3.66 -17.73 -21.85
N ASP A 432 -3.17 -18.73 -21.12
CA ASP A 432 -2.20 -18.54 -20.03
C ASP A 432 -0.77 -18.45 -20.55
N GLU A 433 0.05 -17.70 -19.81
CA GLU A 433 1.40 -17.26 -20.20
C GLU A 433 1.42 -16.62 -21.59
N PHE A 434 0.56 -15.62 -21.78
CA PHE A 434 0.36 -14.92 -23.05
C PHE A 434 1.64 -14.28 -23.63
N HIS A 435 2.68 -14.10 -22.83
CA HIS A 435 3.98 -13.64 -23.35
C HIS A 435 4.59 -14.55 -24.44
N HIS A 436 4.10 -15.80 -24.58
CA HIS A 436 4.42 -16.72 -25.68
C HIS A 436 3.65 -16.47 -26.99
N ALA A 437 2.69 -15.52 -27.03
CA ALA A 437 1.75 -15.35 -28.14
C ALA A 437 2.39 -15.09 -29.51
N GLU A 438 3.60 -14.54 -29.54
CA GLU A 438 4.36 -14.27 -30.78
C GLU A 438 5.03 -15.51 -31.39
N ALA A 439 5.07 -16.64 -30.68
CA ALA A 439 5.54 -17.89 -31.25
C ALA A 439 4.64 -18.30 -32.42
N ALA A 440 5.24 -18.85 -33.50
CA ALA A 440 4.53 -19.15 -34.74
C ALA A 440 3.28 -20.05 -34.52
N THR A 441 3.34 -20.96 -33.54
CA THR A 441 2.24 -21.84 -33.15
C THR A 441 1.09 -21.08 -32.48
N TYR A 442 1.39 -20.15 -31.57
CA TYR A 442 0.39 -19.31 -30.91
C TYR A 442 -0.25 -18.34 -31.91
N ARG A 443 0.53 -17.65 -32.74
CA ARG A 443 -0.01 -16.74 -33.76
C ARG A 443 -0.95 -17.45 -34.71
N ARG A 444 -0.56 -18.62 -35.23
CA ARG A 444 -1.40 -19.41 -36.14
C ARG A 444 -2.76 -19.74 -35.51
N LEU A 445 -2.78 -20.09 -34.22
CA LEU A 445 -4.01 -20.36 -33.48
C LEU A 445 -4.85 -19.08 -33.28
N LEU A 446 -4.22 -18.00 -32.80
CA LEU A 446 -4.88 -16.74 -32.48
C LEU A 446 -5.41 -16.00 -33.71
N ASP A 447 -4.76 -16.15 -34.86
CA ASP A 447 -5.20 -15.56 -36.13
C ASP A 447 -6.36 -16.36 -36.77
N HIS A 448 -6.47 -17.65 -36.44
CA HIS A 448 -7.56 -18.52 -36.89
C HIS A 448 -8.84 -18.33 -36.07
N LEU A 449 -8.74 -18.31 -34.75
CA LEU A 449 -9.89 -18.21 -33.85
C LEU A 449 -10.51 -16.80 -33.85
N ARG A 450 -11.84 -16.74 -33.79
CA ARG A 450 -12.63 -15.50 -33.70
C ARG A 450 -13.65 -15.59 -32.55
N PRO A 451 -13.19 -15.65 -31.29
CA PRO A 451 -14.08 -15.72 -30.13
C PRO A 451 -14.80 -14.39 -29.89
N LYS A 452 -15.92 -14.44 -29.16
CA LYS A 452 -16.59 -13.22 -28.64
C LYS A 452 -15.73 -12.53 -27.60
N VAL A 453 -15.00 -13.31 -26.79
CA VAL A 453 -14.14 -12.81 -25.71
C VAL A 453 -12.77 -13.51 -25.78
N LEU A 454 -11.69 -12.73 -25.78
CA LEU A 454 -10.31 -13.23 -25.68
C LEU A 454 -9.66 -12.66 -24.42
N VAL A 455 -9.14 -13.53 -23.56
CA VAL A 455 -8.42 -13.13 -22.35
C VAL A 455 -7.00 -13.72 -22.39
N GLY A 456 -6.00 -12.85 -22.44
CA GLY A 456 -4.61 -13.23 -22.20
C GLY A 456 -4.30 -13.12 -20.72
N LEU A 457 -3.68 -14.15 -20.13
CA LEU A 457 -3.18 -14.10 -18.75
C LEU A 457 -1.66 -14.15 -18.80
N THR A 458 -0.99 -13.21 -18.13
CA THR A 458 0.47 -13.23 -18.01
C THR A 458 0.90 -12.67 -16.66
N ALA A 459 2.09 -13.01 -16.19
CA ALA A 459 2.70 -12.28 -15.07
C ALA A 459 3.50 -11.07 -15.53
N THR A 460 3.87 -11.04 -16.80
CA THR A 460 4.82 -10.08 -17.35
C THR A 460 4.44 -9.78 -18.81
N PRO A 461 4.02 -8.55 -19.12
CA PRO A 461 3.66 -8.18 -20.49
C PRO A 461 4.89 -7.74 -21.30
N GLU A 462 5.92 -7.18 -20.68
CA GLU A 462 7.14 -6.70 -21.35
C GLU A 462 8.14 -7.84 -21.60
N ARG A 463 8.62 -7.98 -22.85
CA ARG A 463 9.70 -8.92 -23.20
C ARG A 463 11.06 -8.23 -23.28
N ALA A 464 12.11 -8.98 -22.97
CA ALA A 464 13.51 -8.52 -23.03
C ALA A 464 14.00 -8.18 -24.45
N ASP A 465 13.31 -8.64 -25.50
CA ASP A 465 13.62 -8.37 -26.91
C ASP A 465 12.89 -7.14 -27.47
N GLY A 466 12.17 -6.39 -26.63
CA GLY A 466 11.48 -5.15 -27.01
C GLY A 466 10.30 -5.34 -27.96
N ARG A 467 9.83 -6.57 -28.18
CA ARG A 467 8.62 -6.88 -28.96
C ARG A 467 7.45 -7.06 -28.03
N ASP A 468 6.40 -6.29 -28.27
CA ASP A 468 5.34 -6.09 -27.30
C ASP A 468 4.13 -7.01 -27.59
N VAL A 469 3.88 -7.98 -26.70
CA VAL A 469 2.64 -8.82 -26.77
C VAL A 469 1.40 -8.00 -26.46
N ILE A 470 1.56 -6.83 -25.85
CA ILE A 470 0.48 -5.88 -25.58
C ILE A 470 -0.04 -5.26 -26.89
N ALA A 471 0.75 -5.23 -27.97
CA ALA A 471 0.33 -4.67 -29.25
C ALA A 471 -0.98 -5.30 -29.78
N ARG A 472 -1.18 -6.60 -29.55
CA ARG A 472 -2.42 -7.30 -29.94
C ARG A 472 -3.65 -6.84 -29.16
N PHE A 473 -3.45 -6.26 -27.99
CA PHE A 473 -4.51 -5.69 -27.12
C PHE A 473 -4.60 -4.16 -27.23
N GLY A 474 -4.01 -3.59 -28.30
CA GLY A 474 -4.00 -2.14 -28.52
C GLY A 474 -2.98 -1.39 -27.66
N GLY A 475 -1.89 -2.05 -27.24
CA GLY A 475 -0.80 -1.42 -26.49
C GLY A 475 -1.11 -1.16 -25.01
N ARG A 476 -2.16 -1.76 -24.45
CA ARG A 476 -2.50 -1.72 -23.02
C ARG A 476 -2.78 -3.09 -22.39
N ALA A 477 -2.54 -3.20 -21.08
CA ALA A 477 -3.13 -4.24 -20.24
C ALA A 477 -4.49 -3.76 -19.71
N ALA A 478 -5.47 -4.66 -19.67
CA ALA A 478 -6.82 -4.38 -19.15
C ALA A 478 -6.84 -4.31 -17.61
N ALA A 479 -6.00 -5.11 -16.97
CA ALA A 479 -5.88 -5.17 -15.52
C ALA A 479 -4.46 -5.57 -15.12
N GLU A 480 -3.94 -4.98 -14.05
CA GLU A 480 -2.62 -5.30 -13.49
C GLU A 480 -2.68 -5.51 -11.97
N LEU A 481 -2.44 -6.73 -11.51
CA LEU A 481 -2.17 -6.99 -10.10
C LEU A 481 -0.66 -6.97 -9.84
N ARG A 482 -0.20 -5.94 -9.14
CA ARG A 482 1.21 -5.76 -8.84
C ARG A 482 1.63 -6.64 -7.66
N LEU A 483 2.92 -6.94 -7.59
CA LEU A 483 3.49 -7.80 -6.54
C LEU A 483 3.17 -7.28 -5.13
N TRP A 484 3.22 -5.97 -4.93
CA TRP A 484 2.90 -5.30 -3.67
C TRP A 484 1.54 -5.72 -3.09
N GLU A 485 0.48 -5.61 -3.91
CA GLU A 485 -0.90 -5.85 -3.49
C GLU A 485 -1.12 -7.31 -3.10
N ALA A 486 -0.43 -8.22 -3.80
CA ALA A 486 -0.46 -9.64 -3.51
C ALA A 486 0.20 -9.99 -2.15
N LEU A 487 1.25 -9.26 -1.78
CA LEU A 487 1.93 -9.43 -0.49
C LEU A 487 1.11 -8.84 0.66
N GLU A 488 0.53 -7.66 0.48
CA GLU A 488 -0.31 -6.99 1.50
C GLU A 488 -1.51 -7.83 1.90
N GLN A 489 -2.05 -8.62 0.96
CA GLN A 489 -3.21 -9.48 1.18
C GLN A 489 -2.84 -10.89 1.65
N GLY A 490 -1.55 -11.18 1.90
CA GLY A 490 -1.08 -12.47 2.40
C GLY A 490 -1.22 -13.63 1.41
N LEU A 491 -1.34 -13.34 0.11
CA LEU A 491 -1.47 -14.34 -0.96
C LEU A 491 -0.11 -14.94 -1.35
N LEU A 492 0.96 -14.23 -1.02
CA LEU A 492 2.33 -14.59 -1.25
C LEU A 492 3.10 -14.64 0.07
N ALA A 493 4.12 -15.49 0.12
CA ALA A 493 5.08 -15.47 1.20
C ALA A 493 5.81 -14.11 1.20
N PRO A 494 5.87 -13.41 2.34
CA PRO A 494 6.61 -12.17 2.47
C PRO A 494 8.10 -12.39 2.21
N PHE A 495 8.84 -11.35 1.82
CA PHE A 495 10.26 -11.47 1.49
C PHE A 495 11.16 -10.56 2.32
N GLN A 496 12.39 -10.99 2.55
CA GLN A 496 13.46 -10.17 3.12
C GLN A 496 14.55 -10.02 2.08
N TYR A 497 14.68 -8.80 1.56
CA TYR A 497 15.64 -8.48 0.52
C TYR A 497 16.85 -7.78 1.13
N PHE A 498 18.02 -8.35 0.87
CA PHE A 498 19.30 -7.82 1.29
C PHE A 498 20.12 -7.46 0.04
N GLY A 499 20.25 -6.16 -0.21
CA GLY A 499 21.14 -5.61 -1.22
C GLY A 499 22.53 -5.40 -0.64
N LYS A 500 23.45 -6.32 -0.96
CA LYS A 500 24.84 -6.29 -0.52
C LYS A 500 25.71 -5.60 -1.55
N HIS A 501 26.64 -4.76 -1.09
CA HIS A 501 27.59 -4.14 -2.00
C HIS A 501 28.53 -5.18 -2.61
N ASP A 502 28.72 -5.11 -3.93
CA ASP A 502 29.66 -5.92 -4.70
C ASP A 502 30.76 -5.00 -5.26
N ASP A 503 32.03 -5.27 -4.95
CA ASP A 503 33.16 -4.43 -5.38
C ASP A 503 33.49 -4.58 -6.89
N VAL A 504 32.73 -5.39 -7.63
CA VAL A 504 32.96 -5.65 -9.05
C VAL A 504 32.59 -4.42 -9.91
N PRO A 505 33.52 -3.89 -10.74
CA PRO A 505 33.31 -2.70 -11.55
C PRO A 505 32.51 -2.98 -12.83
N LEU A 506 31.19 -3.02 -12.73
CA LEU A 506 30.31 -3.35 -13.86
C LEU A 506 30.17 -2.22 -14.88
N ASP A 507 30.44 -0.98 -14.48
CA ASP A 507 30.42 0.22 -15.32
C ASP A 507 31.45 0.21 -16.46
N THR A 508 32.51 -0.62 -16.31
CA THR A 508 33.54 -0.83 -17.33
C THR A 508 33.20 -1.93 -18.35
N VAL A 509 32.19 -2.76 -18.07
CA VAL A 509 31.78 -3.87 -18.94
C VAL A 509 31.02 -3.31 -20.14
N ARG A 510 31.26 -3.88 -21.33
CA ARG A 510 30.62 -3.40 -22.55
C ARG A 510 29.09 -3.50 -22.48
N TRP A 511 28.44 -2.39 -22.78
CA TRP A 511 26.98 -2.28 -22.86
C TRP A 511 26.50 -2.20 -24.32
N ARG A 512 25.50 -3.00 -24.68
CA ARG A 512 24.84 -2.96 -25.99
C ARG A 512 23.38 -2.56 -25.83
N ARG A 513 22.95 -1.54 -26.59
CA ARG A 513 21.57 -1.02 -26.54
C ARG A 513 20.58 -2.13 -26.93
N GLY A 514 19.60 -2.40 -26.06
CA GLY A 514 18.57 -3.43 -26.26
C GLY A 514 18.94 -4.85 -25.83
N SER A 515 20.22 -5.15 -25.52
CA SER A 515 20.63 -6.47 -25.02
C SER A 515 21.37 -6.43 -23.68
N GLY A 516 21.61 -5.24 -23.12
CA GLY A 516 22.29 -5.04 -21.84
C GLY A 516 23.80 -5.32 -21.92
N TYR A 517 24.35 -5.88 -20.84
CA TYR A 517 25.77 -6.23 -20.73
C TYR A 517 26.21 -7.37 -21.67
N ASP A 518 27.47 -7.33 -22.11
CA ASP A 518 28.09 -8.45 -22.82
C ASP A 518 28.27 -9.67 -21.89
N THR A 519 27.58 -10.77 -22.20
CA THR A 519 27.52 -11.96 -21.34
C THR A 519 28.84 -12.70 -21.24
N ALA A 520 29.69 -12.63 -22.27
CA ALA A 520 31.00 -13.30 -22.25
C ALA A 520 31.98 -12.54 -21.35
N GLU A 521 31.99 -11.20 -21.44
CA GLU A 521 32.81 -10.35 -20.58
C GLU A 521 32.39 -10.47 -19.10
N LEU A 522 31.09 -10.43 -18.82
CA LEU A 522 30.55 -10.68 -17.47
C LEU A 522 30.90 -12.07 -16.94
N THR A 523 30.83 -13.10 -17.79
CA THR A 523 31.18 -14.47 -17.37
C THR A 523 32.64 -14.53 -16.95
N ASN A 524 33.55 -13.99 -17.75
CA ASN A 524 34.98 -13.97 -17.44
C ASN A 524 35.29 -13.17 -16.17
N LEU A 525 34.58 -12.05 -15.96
CA LEU A 525 34.73 -11.22 -14.77
C LEU A 525 34.28 -11.97 -13.51
N TYR A 526 33.14 -12.70 -13.57
CA TYR A 526 32.58 -13.41 -12.43
C TYR A 526 33.26 -14.76 -12.14
N THR A 527 33.83 -15.43 -13.13
CA THR A 527 34.56 -16.70 -12.93
C THR A 527 36.07 -16.49 -12.76
N GLY A 528 36.59 -15.29 -13.02
CA GLY A 528 38.02 -14.98 -12.97
C GLY A 528 38.62 -14.90 -11.56
N SER A 529 37.82 -14.83 -10.50
CA SER A 529 38.30 -14.73 -9.12
C SER A 529 37.34 -15.34 -8.10
N ASP A 530 37.89 -16.08 -7.14
CA ASP A 530 37.14 -16.61 -5.99
C ASP A 530 36.82 -15.53 -4.92
N ALA A 531 37.31 -14.28 -5.09
CA ALA A 531 37.06 -13.20 -4.12
C ALA A 531 35.56 -12.88 -3.97
N ARG A 532 34.85 -12.78 -5.09
CA ARG A 532 33.40 -12.56 -5.11
C ARG A 532 32.64 -13.71 -4.46
N VAL A 533 33.09 -14.95 -4.71
CA VAL A 533 32.48 -16.16 -4.13
C VAL A 533 32.58 -16.15 -2.60
N ARG A 534 33.72 -15.70 -2.03
CA ARG A 534 33.87 -15.55 -0.57
C ARG A 534 32.89 -14.53 0.00
N LEU A 535 32.71 -13.38 -0.68
CA LEU A 535 31.70 -12.38 -0.32
C LEU A 535 30.29 -12.98 -0.32
N ILE A 536 29.94 -13.75 -1.36
CA ILE A 536 28.64 -14.41 -1.48
C ILE A 536 28.43 -15.43 -0.35
N LEU A 537 29.41 -16.30 -0.08
CA LEU A 537 29.32 -17.29 0.98
C LEU A 537 29.22 -16.64 2.37
N GLN A 538 29.96 -15.56 2.61
CA GLN A 538 29.86 -14.80 3.86
C GLN A 538 28.45 -14.22 4.03
N ALA A 539 27.90 -13.58 3.00
CA ALA A 539 26.54 -13.05 3.05
C ALA A 539 25.49 -14.15 3.29
N VAL A 540 25.66 -15.34 2.71
CA VAL A 540 24.82 -16.52 2.98
C VAL A 540 24.89 -16.93 4.44
N VAL A 541 26.08 -17.05 5.02
CA VAL A 541 26.28 -17.45 6.43
C VAL A 541 25.76 -16.39 7.40
N ASP A 542 25.98 -15.11 7.11
CA ASP A 542 25.51 -14.02 7.97
C ASP A 542 23.98 -13.93 7.99
N THR A 543 23.34 -14.20 6.84
CA THR A 543 21.89 -14.02 6.68
C THR A 543 21.09 -15.28 7.03
N ILE A 544 21.61 -16.48 6.72
CA ILE A 544 20.89 -17.75 6.79
C ILE A 544 21.41 -18.59 7.96
N ALA A 545 20.50 -19.02 8.84
CA ALA A 545 20.83 -19.77 10.06
C ALA A 545 21.57 -21.07 9.81
N GLU A 546 20.99 -21.89 8.92
CA GLU A 546 21.47 -23.22 8.59
C GLU A 546 21.53 -23.32 7.06
N PRO A 547 22.64 -22.86 6.43
CA PRO A 547 22.79 -22.91 4.97
C PRO A 547 22.68 -24.33 4.39
N THR A 548 22.87 -25.36 5.21
CA THR A 548 22.71 -26.78 4.84
C THR A 548 21.27 -27.29 4.91
N ARG A 549 20.31 -26.45 5.33
CA ARG A 549 18.87 -26.74 5.31
C ARG A 549 18.08 -25.86 4.34
N MET A 550 18.72 -24.85 3.76
CA MET A 550 18.05 -23.93 2.84
C MET A 550 17.67 -24.64 1.54
N ARG A 551 16.63 -24.12 0.89
CA ARG A 551 16.18 -24.52 -0.44
C ARG A 551 16.30 -23.32 -1.36
N ALA A 552 17.45 -23.20 -2.00
CA ALA A 552 17.88 -22.00 -2.71
C ALA A 552 17.91 -22.16 -4.23
N LEU A 553 17.57 -21.07 -4.93
CA LEU A 553 17.85 -20.89 -6.36
C LEU A 553 18.90 -19.79 -6.56
N GLY A 554 19.95 -20.09 -7.32
CA GLY A 554 20.96 -19.11 -7.72
C GLY A 554 20.90 -18.78 -9.20
N PHE A 555 20.71 -17.51 -9.54
CA PHE A 555 20.60 -17.04 -10.92
C PHE A 555 21.93 -16.47 -11.42
N CYS A 556 22.56 -17.19 -12.34
CA CYS A 556 23.88 -16.90 -12.91
C CYS A 556 23.79 -16.29 -14.33
N VAL A 557 24.87 -15.64 -14.75
CA VAL A 557 24.99 -15.01 -16.09
C VAL A 557 25.02 -16.04 -17.23
N SER A 558 25.69 -17.17 -17.01
CA SER A 558 25.95 -18.19 -18.04
C SER A 558 26.04 -19.59 -17.45
N ILE A 559 26.04 -20.61 -18.31
CA ILE A 559 26.20 -22.01 -17.91
C ILE A 559 27.53 -22.21 -17.17
N ASP A 560 28.61 -21.62 -17.69
CA ASP A 560 29.95 -21.75 -17.09
C ASP A 560 29.97 -21.11 -15.68
N HIS A 561 29.32 -19.97 -15.50
CA HIS A 561 29.17 -19.35 -14.19
C HIS A 561 28.30 -20.20 -13.24
N ALA A 562 27.22 -20.82 -13.72
CA ALA A 562 26.39 -21.71 -12.89
C ALA A 562 27.16 -22.95 -12.41
N VAL A 563 27.96 -23.57 -13.30
CA VAL A 563 28.83 -24.70 -12.97
C VAL A 563 29.92 -24.29 -11.98
N PHE A 564 30.54 -23.13 -12.19
CA PHE A 564 31.55 -22.58 -11.29
C PHE A 564 31.00 -22.35 -9.87
N MET A 565 29.84 -21.71 -9.74
CA MET A 565 29.20 -21.47 -8.43
C MET A 565 28.82 -22.77 -7.73
N ALA A 566 28.24 -23.74 -8.46
CA ALA A 566 27.87 -25.03 -7.90
C ALA A 566 29.10 -25.77 -7.32
N ALA A 567 30.22 -25.77 -8.04
CA ALA A 567 31.46 -26.40 -7.58
C ALA A 567 32.03 -25.71 -6.32
N ARG A 568 31.98 -24.38 -6.25
CA ARG A 568 32.51 -23.63 -5.11
C ARG A 568 31.64 -23.73 -3.86
N PHE A 569 30.32 -23.71 -4.00
CA PHE A 569 29.42 -23.92 -2.87
C PHE A 569 29.52 -25.34 -2.32
N ALA A 570 29.60 -26.36 -3.21
CA ALA A 570 29.84 -27.74 -2.79
C ALA A 570 31.16 -27.89 -2.03
N ALA A 571 32.24 -27.23 -2.49
CA ALA A 571 33.52 -27.21 -1.79
C ALA A 571 33.48 -26.50 -0.43
N ALA A 572 32.55 -25.55 -0.24
CA ALA A 572 32.31 -24.87 1.03
C ALA A 572 31.38 -25.65 1.97
N GLY A 573 30.99 -26.88 1.63
CA GLY A 573 30.15 -27.73 2.45
C GLY A 573 28.64 -27.49 2.29
N ILE A 574 28.23 -26.76 1.24
CA ILE A 574 26.82 -26.54 0.90
C ILE A 574 26.48 -27.35 -0.35
N PRO A 575 25.81 -28.52 -0.22
CA PRO A 575 25.37 -29.34 -1.34
C PRO A 575 24.70 -28.51 -2.44
N SER A 576 25.31 -28.47 -3.63
CA SER A 576 24.88 -27.58 -4.71
C SER A 576 25.03 -28.24 -6.07
N ARG A 577 24.13 -27.92 -7.01
CA ARG A 577 24.14 -28.47 -8.37
C ARG A 577 23.80 -27.40 -9.40
N ALA A 578 24.46 -27.43 -10.55
CA ALA A 578 24.07 -26.62 -11.71
C ALA A 578 22.99 -27.35 -12.52
N VAL A 579 21.95 -26.62 -12.95
CA VAL A 579 20.89 -27.12 -13.85
C VAL A 579 20.78 -26.20 -15.05
N THR A 580 20.94 -26.77 -16.24
CA THR A 580 21.15 -26.06 -17.50
C THR A 580 20.22 -26.57 -18.59
N SER A 581 20.13 -25.83 -19.70
CA SER A 581 19.35 -26.26 -20.87
C SER A 581 19.87 -27.53 -21.54
N ARG A 582 21.06 -28.02 -21.16
CA ARG A 582 21.65 -29.28 -21.66
C ARG A 582 21.14 -30.52 -20.91
N ASP A 583 20.51 -30.35 -19.75
CA ASP A 583 19.99 -31.45 -18.94
C ASP A 583 18.69 -32.03 -19.53
N SER A 584 18.48 -33.35 -19.44
CA SER A 584 17.24 -34.01 -19.85
C SER A 584 16.07 -33.64 -18.92
N ALA A 585 14.82 -33.85 -19.37
CA ALA A 585 13.64 -33.59 -18.55
C ALA A 585 13.67 -34.38 -17.22
N ASP A 586 14.06 -35.65 -17.28
CA ASP A 586 14.19 -36.51 -16.10
C ASP A 586 15.28 -36.03 -15.15
N ALA A 587 16.44 -35.60 -15.68
CA ALA A 587 17.53 -35.08 -14.86
C ALA A 587 17.14 -33.79 -14.13
N ARG A 588 16.32 -32.94 -14.77
CA ARG A 588 15.78 -31.72 -14.14
C ARG A 588 14.75 -32.04 -13.07
N ALA A 589 13.84 -32.98 -13.33
CA ALA A 589 12.86 -33.43 -12.34
C ALA A 589 13.56 -34.02 -11.11
N ALA A 590 14.59 -34.86 -11.32
CA ALA A 590 15.39 -35.41 -10.24
C ALA A 590 16.11 -34.33 -9.41
N ALA A 591 16.65 -33.29 -10.06
CA ALA A 591 17.30 -32.18 -9.34
C ALA A 591 16.31 -31.38 -8.48
N LEU A 592 15.08 -31.17 -8.95
CA LEU A 592 14.03 -30.51 -8.18
C LEU A 592 13.58 -31.35 -6.99
N THR A 593 13.44 -32.66 -7.17
CA THR A 593 13.14 -33.60 -6.08
C THR A 593 14.26 -33.58 -5.02
N ALA A 594 15.52 -33.63 -5.45
CA ALA A 594 16.67 -33.55 -4.54
C ALA A 594 16.71 -32.22 -3.75
N LEU A 595 16.30 -31.10 -4.35
CA LEU A 595 16.16 -29.82 -3.65
C LEU A 595 15.02 -29.84 -2.63
N ARG A 596 13.87 -30.41 -2.99
CA ARG A 596 12.71 -30.54 -2.09
C ARG A 596 13.06 -31.35 -0.85
N ASP A 597 13.68 -32.50 -1.08
CA ASP A 597 13.99 -33.52 -0.07
C ASP A 597 15.24 -33.12 0.76
N GLY A 598 15.96 -32.07 0.36
CA GLY A 598 17.11 -31.51 1.09
C GLY A 598 18.44 -32.20 0.85
N GLU A 599 18.52 -33.08 -0.16
CA GLU A 599 19.78 -33.71 -0.61
C GLU A 599 20.71 -32.69 -1.29
N VAL A 600 20.13 -31.69 -1.93
CA VAL A 600 20.80 -30.52 -2.49
C VAL A 600 20.17 -29.27 -1.89
N ASN A 601 20.98 -28.30 -1.51
CA ASN A 601 20.51 -27.03 -0.92
C ASN A 601 20.41 -25.91 -1.95
N VAL A 602 21.22 -25.93 -3.01
CA VAL A 602 21.23 -24.87 -4.02
C VAL A 602 21.21 -25.43 -5.44
N LEU A 603 20.26 -24.95 -6.24
CA LEU A 603 20.30 -25.14 -7.69
C LEU A 603 20.74 -23.83 -8.37
N PHE A 604 21.89 -23.88 -9.04
CA PHE A 604 22.37 -22.78 -9.86
C PHE A 604 21.86 -22.93 -11.30
N THR A 605 21.25 -21.87 -11.84
CA THR A 605 20.71 -21.86 -13.20
C THR A 605 20.94 -20.52 -13.89
N VAL A 606 20.62 -20.45 -15.18
CA VAL A 606 20.60 -19.20 -15.95
C VAL A 606 19.16 -18.71 -16.07
N ASP A 607 18.38 -19.31 -16.98
CA ASP A 607 16.97 -18.91 -17.25
C ASP A 607 15.97 -20.08 -17.15
N LEU A 608 16.44 -21.29 -16.84
CA LEU A 608 15.63 -22.50 -17.00
C LEU A 608 14.46 -22.59 -16.00
N PHE A 609 14.63 -21.96 -14.84
CA PHE A 609 13.61 -21.86 -13.79
C PHE A 609 12.86 -20.52 -13.83
N ASN A 610 12.94 -19.78 -14.94
CA ASN A 610 12.13 -18.58 -15.06
C ASN A 610 10.64 -18.94 -15.20
N GLU A 611 10.26 -20.11 -15.75
CA GLU A 611 8.86 -20.48 -16.00
C GLU A 611 8.55 -21.99 -15.78
N GLY A 612 7.31 -22.28 -15.38
CA GLY A 612 6.68 -23.60 -15.55
C GLY A 612 7.06 -24.74 -14.60
N PHE A 613 7.67 -24.47 -13.43
CA PHE A 613 7.87 -25.50 -12.39
C PHE A 613 7.20 -25.11 -11.06
N ASP A 614 6.89 -26.11 -10.24
CA ASP A 614 6.19 -25.94 -8.96
C ASP A 614 6.98 -26.53 -7.79
N LEU A 615 7.62 -25.64 -7.02
CA LEU A 615 8.32 -25.97 -5.78
C LEU A 615 8.10 -24.83 -4.76
N PRO A 616 6.96 -24.81 -4.05
CA PRO A 616 6.63 -23.76 -3.09
C PRO A 616 7.63 -23.62 -1.93
N GLU A 617 8.37 -24.68 -1.62
CA GLU A 617 9.30 -24.79 -0.49
C GLU A 617 10.58 -23.96 -0.65
N ILE A 618 10.82 -23.32 -1.81
CA ILE A 618 11.96 -22.43 -2.02
C ILE A 618 11.90 -21.28 -1.01
N ASP A 619 12.92 -21.19 -0.16
CA ASP A 619 13.05 -20.21 0.91
C ASP A 619 14.13 -19.16 0.65
N THR A 620 14.97 -19.38 -0.37
CA THR A 620 16.12 -18.52 -0.65
C THR A 620 16.30 -18.27 -2.15
N VAL A 621 16.54 -17.02 -2.55
CA VAL A 621 16.92 -16.63 -3.91
C VAL A 621 18.21 -15.83 -3.89
N LEU A 622 19.18 -16.25 -4.70
CA LEU A 622 20.48 -15.58 -4.89
C LEU A 622 20.51 -14.94 -6.28
N PHE A 623 20.50 -13.61 -6.34
CA PHE A 623 20.70 -12.85 -7.57
C PHE A 623 22.19 -12.61 -7.79
N LEU A 624 22.81 -13.45 -8.62
CA LEU A 624 24.27 -13.41 -8.88
C LEU A 624 24.64 -12.75 -10.20
N ARG A 625 23.64 -12.17 -10.89
CA ARG A 625 23.77 -11.48 -12.18
C ARG A 625 23.04 -10.14 -12.16
N PRO A 626 23.50 -9.16 -12.95
CA PRO A 626 22.78 -7.89 -13.11
C PRO A 626 21.52 -8.13 -13.95
N THR A 627 20.39 -8.36 -13.30
CA THR A 627 19.10 -8.52 -13.98
C THR A 627 18.48 -7.14 -14.22
N GLU A 628 18.64 -6.60 -15.43
CA GLU A 628 18.09 -5.28 -15.83
C GLU A 628 16.57 -5.32 -15.97
N SER A 629 16.06 -6.37 -16.61
CA SER A 629 14.62 -6.52 -16.88
C SER A 629 13.85 -6.74 -15.58
N ALA A 630 12.94 -5.81 -15.26
CA ALA A 630 12.02 -5.95 -14.13
C ALA A 630 11.15 -7.22 -14.28
N THR A 631 10.75 -7.56 -15.51
CA THR A 631 10.06 -8.81 -15.86
C THR A 631 10.83 -10.03 -15.37
N VAL A 632 12.08 -10.20 -15.82
CA VAL A 632 12.88 -11.38 -15.45
C VAL A 632 13.12 -11.42 -13.94
N PHE A 633 13.39 -10.26 -13.33
CA PHE A 633 13.58 -10.15 -11.89
C PHE A 633 12.34 -10.61 -11.10
N LEU A 634 11.14 -10.16 -11.48
CA LEU A 634 9.88 -10.57 -10.83
C LEU A 634 9.54 -12.04 -11.06
N GLN A 635 9.78 -12.57 -12.25
CA GLN A 635 9.57 -14.01 -12.54
C GLN A 635 10.43 -14.87 -11.62
N GLN A 636 11.71 -14.51 -11.47
CA GLN A 636 12.68 -15.20 -10.63
C GLN A 636 12.32 -15.10 -9.14
N LEU A 637 12.01 -13.89 -8.68
CA LEU A 637 11.56 -13.64 -7.31
C LEU A 637 10.27 -14.39 -6.99
N GLY A 638 9.29 -14.36 -7.91
CA GLY A 638 7.98 -14.99 -7.79
C GLY A 638 8.00 -16.51 -7.57
N ARG A 639 9.12 -17.18 -7.88
CA ARG A 639 9.31 -18.61 -7.54
C ARG A 639 9.46 -18.83 -6.04
N GLY A 640 10.16 -17.94 -5.35
CA GLY A 640 10.33 -17.99 -3.90
C GLY A 640 9.13 -17.45 -3.11
N LEU A 641 8.25 -16.67 -3.75
CA LEU A 641 7.13 -15.99 -3.08
C LEU A 641 5.89 -16.87 -2.88
N ARG A 642 5.89 -18.15 -3.29
CA ARG A 642 4.75 -19.05 -3.03
C ARG A 642 4.65 -19.39 -1.55
N LEU A 643 3.45 -19.60 -1.02
CA LEU A 643 3.27 -20.05 0.37
C LEU A 643 3.64 -21.53 0.50
N ALA A 644 4.31 -21.90 1.59
CA ALA A 644 4.64 -23.29 1.93
C ALA A 644 4.62 -23.48 3.45
N GLU A 645 4.26 -24.68 3.90
CA GLU A 645 4.25 -25.00 5.33
C GLU A 645 5.67 -24.93 5.91
N GLY A 646 5.82 -24.26 7.06
CA GLY A 646 7.12 -24.05 7.69
C GLY A 646 8.01 -22.97 7.04
N LYS A 647 7.55 -22.29 5.97
CA LYS A 647 8.28 -21.18 5.33
C LYS A 647 7.78 -19.82 5.85
N PRO A 648 8.52 -19.11 6.73
CA PRO A 648 8.07 -17.84 7.28
C PRO A 648 8.19 -16.68 6.28
N CYS A 649 9.25 -16.68 5.47
CA CYS A 649 9.51 -15.68 4.45
C CYS A 649 10.50 -16.20 3.40
N LEU A 650 10.54 -15.54 2.25
CA LEU A 650 11.59 -15.69 1.24
C LEU A 650 12.80 -14.81 1.61
N THR A 651 13.99 -15.39 1.73
CA THR A 651 15.24 -14.63 1.84
C THR A 651 15.81 -14.35 0.46
N VAL A 652 16.12 -13.09 0.15
CA VAL A 652 16.67 -12.67 -1.14
C VAL A 652 18.01 -11.99 -0.90
N LEU A 653 19.06 -12.54 -1.51
CA LEU A 653 20.38 -11.92 -1.52
C LEU A 653 20.66 -11.38 -2.93
N ASP A 654 20.86 -10.07 -3.03
CA ASP A 654 21.21 -9.39 -4.28
C ASP A 654 22.54 -8.65 -4.13
N PHE A 655 23.45 -8.89 -5.07
CA PHE A 655 24.81 -8.35 -5.05
C PHE A 655 24.91 -7.18 -6.03
N ILE A 656 24.97 -5.97 -5.47
CA ILE A 656 24.86 -4.69 -6.16
C ILE A 656 26.25 -4.07 -6.35
N GLY A 657 26.76 -4.17 -7.58
CA GLY A 657 28.01 -3.51 -8.00
C GLY A 657 27.82 -2.12 -8.58
N SER A 658 28.91 -1.50 -9.04
CA SER A 658 28.87 -0.22 -9.77
C SER A 658 28.26 -0.41 -11.15
N GLN A 659 26.93 -0.35 -11.26
CA GLN A 659 26.25 -0.58 -12.52
C GLN A 659 26.54 0.51 -13.55
N HIS A 660 26.53 0.14 -14.82
CA HIS A 660 26.54 1.06 -15.95
C HIS A 660 25.37 2.07 -15.84
N ARG A 661 25.62 3.31 -16.26
CA ARG A 661 24.67 4.45 -16.17
C ARG A 661 23.28 4.20 -16.78
N SER A 662 23.19 3.27 -17.73
CA SER A 662 21.94 2.93 -18.41
C SER A 662 21.13 1.84 -17.70
N PHE A 663 21.66 1.22 -16.65
CA PHE A 663 20.94 0.25 -15.82
C PHE A 663 19.83 0.97 -15.04
N ARG A 664 18.63 0.38 -14.98
CA ARG A 664 17.42 1.02 -14.44
C ARG A 664 16.96 0.37 -13.13
N PHE A 665 17.51 0.81 -11.99
CA PHE A 665 17.05 0.31 -10.68
C PHE A 665 15.62 0.73 -10.35
N ASP A 666 15.18 1.89 -10.85
CA ASP A 666 13.85 2.43 -10.59
C ASP A 666 12.74 1.47 -11.04
N LEU A 667 12.90 0.76 -12.15
CA LEU A 667 11.91 -0.21 -12.64
C LEU A 667 11.75 -1.38 -11.66
N ARG A 668 12.85 -1.92 -11.14
CA ARG A 668 12.84 -3.07 -10.21
C ARG A 668 12.24 -2.70 -8.86
N PHE A 669 12.69 -1.61 -8.26
CA PHE A 669 12.21 -1.24 -6.93
C PHE A 669 10.79 -0.71 -6.97
N ARG A 670 10.35 0.00 -8.03
CA ARG A 670 8.92 0.34 -8.20
C ARG A 670 8.04 -0.89 -8.29
N ALA A 671 8.52 -1.94 -8.95
CA ALA A 671 7.78 -3.21 -9.01
C ALA A 671 7.68 -3.91 -7.64
N LEU A 672 8.67 -3.71 -6.75
CA LEU A 672 8.66 -4.25 -5.38
C LEU A 672 7.81 -3.41 -4.42
N THR A 673 7.89 -2.08 -4.52
CA THR A 673 7.30 -1.15 -3.56
C THR A 673 5.92 -0.62 -3.99
N GLY A 674 5.52 -0.80 -5.24
CA GLY A 674 4.30 -0.20 -5.78
C GLY A 674 4.32 1.34 -5.82
N THR A 675 5.44 1.98 -5.45
CA THR A 675 5.49 3.44 -5.27
C THR A 675 5.61 4.18 -6.60
N SER A 676 5.12 5.42 -6.63
CA SER A 676 5.32 6.34 -7.74
C SER A 676 6.81 6.59 -8.00
N ARG A 677 7.13 7.07 -9.20
CA ARG A 677 8.52 7.39 -9.62
C ARG A 677 9.24 8.26 -8.58
N ARG A 678 8.60 9.33 -8.09
CA ARG A 678 9.18 10.24 -7.08
C ARG A 678 9.12 9.70 -5.65
N GLY A 679 8.06 8.98 -5.29
CA GLY A 679 7.94 8.35 -3.97
C GLY A 679 9.10 7.40 -3.68
N LEU A 680 9.60 6.72 -4.72
CA LEU A 680 10.71 5.79 -4.61
C LEU A 680 12.00 6.42 -4.04
N GLU A 681 12.32 7.67 -4.41
CA GLU A 681 13.51 8.35 -3.87
C GLU A 681 13.40 8.51 -2.35
N ARG A 682 12.23 8.96 -1.87
CA ARG A 682 11.95 9.14 -0.44
C ARG A 682 11.92 7.79 0.29
N GLU A 683 11.35 6.76 -0.31
CA GLU A 683 11.33 5.40 0.25
C GLU A 683 12.76 4.87 0.42
N ILE A 684 13.61 4.98 -0.60
CA ILE A 684 15.02 4.55 -0.52
C ILE A 684 15.76 5.34 0.57
N ASP A 685 15.61 6.67 0.62
CA ASP A 685 16.25 7.52 1.64
C ASP A 685 15.83 7.17 3.07
N LEU A 686 14.56 6.79 3.27
CA LEU A 686 14.00 6.44 4.58
C LEU A 686 14.13 4.95 4.96
N GLY A 687 14.70 4.11 4.08
CA GLY A 687 14.86 2.67 4.34
C GLY A 687 13.56 1.86 4.14
N PHE A 688 12.73 2.26 3.18
CA PHE A 688 11.48 1.60 2.80
C PHE A 688 10.44 1.43 3.93
N PRO A 689 10.00 2.52 4.59
CA PRO A 689 9.14 2.46 5.77
C PRO A 689 7.74 1.89 5.50
N THR A 690 7.27 1.93 4.25
CA THR A 690 5.86 1.63 3.94
C THR A 690 5.59 0.21 3.43
N LEU A 691 6.62 -0.63 3.23
CA LEU A 691 6.55 -1.99 2.62
C LEU A 691 5.38 -2.86 3.13
N PRO A 692 4.88 -3.87 2.39
CA PRO A 692 3.79 -4.71 2.88
C PRO A 692 4.19 -5.46 4.16
N ALA A 693 3.19 -5.89 4.92
CA ALA A 693 3.41 -6.64 6.15
C ALA A 693 4.36 -7.83 5.89
N GLY A 694 5.42 -7.92 6.70
CA GLY A 694 6.43 -8.98 6.66
C GLY A 694 7.54 -8.84 5.64
N CYS A 695 7.46 -7.84 4.78
CA CYS A 695 8.49 -7.58 3.79
C CYS A 695 9.54 -6.61 4.34
N SER A 696 10.82 -6.83 4.02
CA SER A 696 11.89 -5.91 4.43
C SER A 696 12.89 -5.61 3.30
N ILE A 697 13.06 -4.31 3.09
CA ILE A 697 14.03 -3.52 2.34
C ILE A 697 15.40 -3.26 2.99
N GLN A 698 16.40 -4.14 2.97
CA GLN A 698 17.70 -3.81 3.56
C GLN A 698 18.78 -3.64 2.50
N LEU A 699 19.27 -2.40 2.34
CA LEU A 699 20.42 -2.09 1.48
C LEU A 699 21.59 -1.67 2.37
N ASP A 700 22.76 -2.27 2.16
CA ASP A 700 23.98 -1.78 2.81
C ASP A 700 24.26 -0.33 2.37
N ARG A 701 24.90 0.47 3.23
CA ARG A 701 25.09 1.93 3.01
C ARG A 701 25.60 2.29 1.62
N VAL A 702 26.59 1.56 1.10
CA VAL A 702 27.16 1.81 -0.24
C VAL A 702 26.18 1.42 -1.34
N ALA A 703 25.51 0.28 -1.21
CA ALA A 703 24.50 -0.17 -2.15
C ALA A 703 23.30 0.80 -2.21
N GLN A 704 22.84 1.31 -1.07
CA GLN A 704 21.79 2.31 -0.98
C GLN A 704 22.15 3.58 -1.76
N GLN A 705 23.38 4.09 -1.60
CA GLN A 705 23.85 5.27 -2.32
C GLN A 705 23.92 5.04 -3.84
N VAL A 706 24.44 3.89 -4.28
CA VAL A 706 24.51 3.51 -5.71
C VAL A 706 23.10 3.47 -6.34
N VAL A 707 22.15 2.84 -5.65
CA VAL A 707 20.76 2.76 -6.11
C VAL A 707 20.12 4.15 -6.14
N LEU A 708 20.31 4.96 -5.10
CA LEU A 708 19.72 6.30 -4.98
C LEU A 708 20.22 7.25 -6.07
N ASP A 709 21.53 7.24 -6.36
CA ASP A 709 22.11 8.09 -7.41
C ASP A 709 21.61 7.69 -8.80
N ASN A 710 21.50 6.38 -9.07
CA ASN A 710 20.92 5.88 -10.31
C ASN A 710 19.44 6.26 -10.47
N VAL A 711 18.65 6.15 -9.39
CA VAL A 711 17.24 6.53 -9.37
C VAL A 711 17.09 8.05 -9.59
N ARG A 712 17.83 8.90 -8.86
CA ARG A 712 17.80 10.36 -9.03
C ARG A 712 18.13 10.79 -10.45
N GLN A 713 19.13 10.15 -11.07
CA GLN A 713 19.50 10.40 -12.46
C GLN A 713 18.39 9.97 -13.43
N SER A 714 17.73 8.84 -13.17
CA SER A 714 16.64 8.30 -13.98
C SER A 714 15.32 9.08 -13.82
N LEU A 715 15.13 9.85 -12.74
CA LEU A 715 13.89 10.58 -12.43
C LEU A 715 13.77 11.98 -13.03
N ARG A 716 14.84 12.56 -13.57
CA ARG A 716 14.83 13.90 -14.17
C ARG A 716 14.78 13.80 -15.68
N LEU A 717 13.59 13.91 -16.28
CA LEU A 717 13.43 14.29 -17.69
C LEU A 717 13.29 15.83 -17.77
N PRO A 718 14.32 16.57 -18.20
CA PRO A 718 14.26 18.02 -18.31
C PRO A 718 13.23 18.43 -19.37
N TRP A 719 12.46 19.51 -19.12
CA TRP A 719 11.51 20.06 -20.10
C TRP A 719 12.09 20.28 -21.51
N PRO A 720 13.34 20.77 -21.67
CA PRO A 720 13.98 20.88 -22.99
C PRO A 720 14.15 19.55 -23.72
N GLN A 721 14.33 18.45 -22.98
CA GLN A 721 14.45 17.12 -23.58
C GLN A 721 13.10 16.65 -24.13
N LEU A 722 12.02 16.85 -23.38
CA LEU A 722 10.65 16.55 -23.84
C LEU A 722 10.29 17.37 -25.09
N ALA A 723 10.66 18.66 -25.11
CA ALA A 723 10.45 19.51 -26.27
C ALA A 723 11.25 19.01 -27.49
N SER A 724 12.48 18.52 -27.29
CA SER A 724 13.28 17.92 -28.36
C SER A 724 12.71 16.59 -28.85
N GLU A 725 12.13 15.78 -27.98
CA GLU A 725 11.46 14.53 -28.35
C GLU A 725 10.22 14.82 -29.20
N LEU A 726 9.37 15.76 -28.78
CA LEU A 726 8.22 16.20 -29.59
C LEU A 726 8.63 16.83 -30.91
N ALA A 727 9.72 17.62 -30.94
CA ALA A 727 10.24 18.20 -32.17
C ALA A 727 10.71 17.13 -33.19
N SER A 728 11.05 15.92 -32.73
CA SER A 728 11.40 14.79 -33.60
C SER A 728 10.19 14.03 -34.16
N ALA A 729 9.00 14.26 -33.60
CA ALA A 729 7.71 13.69 -34.02
C ALA A 729 6.61 14.78 -34.03
N PRO A 730 6.70 15.78 -34.93
CA PRO A 730 5.85 16.98 -34.89
C PRO A 730 4.36 16.70 -35.14
N ASP A 731 4.02 15.57 -35.76
CA ASP A 731 2.65 15.16 -36.05
C ASP A 731 2.00 14.35 -34.91
N ALA A 732 2.73 14.07 -33.81
CA ALA A 732 2.20 13.33 -32.68
C ALA A 732 1.15 14.14 -31.92
N ASP A 733 -0.03 13.54 -31.70
CA ASP A 733 -1.01 14.05 -30.77
C ASP A 733 -0.67 13.67 -29.32
N LEU A 734 -1.38 14.25 -28.34
CA LEU A 734 -1.11 14.01 -26.93
C LEU A 734 -1.16 12.51 -26.57
N PRO A 735 -2.18 11.71 -26.97
CA PRO A 735 -2.19 10.27 -26.73
C PRO A 735 -0.96 9.55 -27.28
N THR A 736 -0.59 9.81 -28.53
CA THR A 736 0.56 9.17 -29.18
C THR A 736 1.87 9.52 -28.48
N PHE A 737 2.06 10.79 -28.12
CA PHE A 737 3.26 11.24 -27.42
C PHE A 737 3.41 10.59 -26.02
N LEU A 738 2.34 10.48 -25.25
CA LEU A 738 2.37 9.83 -23.93
C LEU A 738 2.72 8.34 -24.06
N ALA A 739 2.16 7.65 -25.06
CA ALA A 739 2.44 6.24 -25.31
C ALA A 739 3.91 5.99 -25.72
N GLU A 740 4.46 6.83 -26.60
CA GLU A 740 5.86 6.68 -27.08
C GLU A 740 6.90 7.02 -26.01
N THR A 741 6.61 8.01 -25.16
CA THR A 741 7.54 8.47 -24.10
C THR A 741 7.39 7.70 -22.79
N GLY A 742 6.28 6.98 -22.60
CA GLY A 742 5.94 6.32 -21.34
C GLY A 742 5.72 7.30 -20.18
N LEU A 743 5.32 8.54 -20.48
CA LEU A 743 5.02 9.58 -19.49
C LEU A 743 3.57 9.49 -19.04
N ASP A 744 3.34 9.73 -17.75
CA ASP A 744 1.99 9.95 -17.23
C ASP A 744 1.53 11.37 -17.60
N VAL A 745 0.23 11.54 -17.91
CA VAL A 745 -0.33 12.86 -18.24
C VAL A 745 -0.13 13.86 -17.09
N GLU A 746 -0.15 13.38 -15.85
CA GLU A 746 0.17 14.13 -14.64
C GLU A 746 1.57 14.75 -14.64
N ASP A 747 2.56 14.11 -15.25
CA ASP A 747 3.94 14.61 -15.34
C ASP A 747 4.03 15.80 -16.31
N LEU A 748 3.22 15.78 -17.38
CA LEU A 748 3.15 16.83 -18.39
C LEU A 748 2.49 18.10 -17.85
N TYR A 749 1.37 17.97 -17.14
CA TYR A 749 0.59 19.11 -16.61
C TYR A 749 1.09 19.58 -15.23
N ARG A 750 2.26 19.11 -14.81
CA ARG A 750 2.79 19.39 -13.46
C ARG A 750 3.41 20.78 -13.34
N GLY A 751 2.89 21.61 -12.44
CA GLY A 751 3.43 22.95 -12.15
C GLY A 751 2.69 24.08 -12.87
N SER A 752 3.11 25.33 -12.66
CA SER A 752 2.29 26.49 -13.03
C SER A 752 2.28 26.83 -14.54
N ASN A 753 3.29 26.41 -15.30
CA ASN A 753 3.50 26.81 -16.70
C ASN A 753 3.71 25.61 -17.63
N ARG A 754 3.02 24.49 -17.38
CA ARG A 754 3.16 23.28 -18.20
C ARG A 754 1.80 22.73 -18.62
N SER A 755 1.69 22.41 -19.89
CA SER A 755 0.55 21.74 -20.52
C SER A 755 1.02 21.15 -21.85
N TRP A 756 0.14 20.44 -22.56
CA TRP A 756 0.45 19.93 -23.88
C TRP A 756 0.71 21.04 -24.90
N LEU A 757 -0.13 22.08 -24.94
CA LEU A 757 0.07 23.22 -25.83
C LEU A 757 1.38 23.98 -25.51
N ASP A 758 1.73 24.08 -24.22
CA ASP A 758 3.01 24.70 -23.83
C ASP A 758 4.22 23.87 -24.27
N LEU A 759 4.10 22.53 -24.30
CA LEU A 759 5.14 21.65 -24.83
C LEU A 759 5.25 21.80 -26.35
N GLN A 760 4.12 21.84 -27.08
CA GLN A 760 4.10 22.10 -28.52
C GLN A 760 4.75 23.45 -28.87
N ARG A 761 4.48 24.50 -28.07
CA ARG A 761 5.14 25.81 -28.22
C ARG A 761 6.64 25.72 -27.96
N ALA A 762 7.07 25.01 -26.92
CA ALA A 762 8.48 24.82 -26.59
C ALA A 762 9.25 24.00 -27.65
N ALA A 763 8.57 23.05 -28.30
CA ALA A 763 9.10 22.23 -29.40
C ALA A 763 9.10 22.97 -30.76
N GLY A 764 8.46 24.14 -30.85
CA GLY A 764 8.30 24.88 -32.11
C GLY A 764 7.25 24.30 -33.06
N VAL A 765 6.39 23.39 -32.58
CA VAL A 765 5.31 22.75 -33.36
C VAL A 765 4.08 23.67 -33.44
N ALA A 766 3.73 24.34 -32.34
CA ALA A 766 2.61 25.29 -32.28
C ALA A 766 3.11 26.75 -32.29
N THR A 767 2.47 27.59 -33.11
CA THR A 767 2.84 29.01 -33.31
C THR A 767 1.74 30.00 -32.89
N ALA A 768 0.60 29.52 -32.40
CA ALA A 768 -0.51 30.38 -31.98
C ALA A 768 -0.16 31.20 -30.72
N GLU A 769 -0.35 32.52 -30.80
CA GLU A 769 -0.16 33.41 -29.66
C GLU A 769 -1.17 33.12 -28.52
N PRO A 770 -0.78 33.27 -27.24
CA PRO A 770 -1.69 33.06 -26.12
C PRO A 770 -2.88 34.04 -26.13
N GLY A 771 -4.10 33.51 -26.07
CA GLY A 771 -5.31 34.30 -25.89
C GLY A 771 -5.48 34.85 -24.46
N PRO A 772 -6.48 35.71 -24.20
CA PRO A 772 -6.70 36.33 -22.88
C PRO A 772 -7.04 35.32 -21.77
N ASN A 773 -7.54 34.13 -22.13
CA ASN A 773 -7.93 33.08 -21.18
C ASN A 773 -6.88 31.95 -21.07
N ASP A 774 -5.76 32.01 -21.81
CA ASP A 774 -4.80 30.91 -21.95
C ASP A 774 -4.26 30.41 -20.60
N ALA A 775 -3.87 31.31 -19.71
CA ALA A 775 -3.34 30.96 -18.38
C ALA A 775 -4.40 30.32 -17.47
N GLN A 776 -5.65 30.76 -17.56
CA GLN A 776 -6.74 30.22 -16.74
C GLN A 776 -7.11 28.81 -17.19
N LEU A 777 -7.23 28.60 -18.51
CA LEU A 777 -7.53 27.30 -19.12
C LEU A 777 -6.42 26.28 -18.88
N ARG A 778 -5.15 26.69 -19.01
CA ARG A 778 -3.98 25.87 -18.65
C ARG A 778 -4.09 25.30 -17.24
N GLY A 779 -4.38 26.16 -16.26
CA GLY A 779 -4.57 25.74 -14.87
C GLY A 779 -5.81 24.86 -14.68
N ALA A 780 -6.87 25.06 -15.47
CA ALA A 780 -8.07 24.24 -15.42
C ALA A 780 -7.83 22.81 -15.90
N PHE A 781 -7.09 22.62 -16.99
CA PHE A 781 -6.84 21.28 -17.54
C PHE A 781 -6.05 20.39 -16.57
N ALA A 782 -5.10 20.96 -15.83
CA ALA A 782 -4.42 20.26 -14.75
C ALA A 782 -5.38 19.82 -13.62
N ARG A 783 -6.43 20.61 -13.34
CA ARG A 783 -7.49 20.29 -12.37
C ARG A 783 -8.57 19.35 -12.92
N MET A 784 -8.55 19.02 -14.21
CA MET A 784 -9.52 18.13 -14.85
C MET A 784 -9.04 16.67 -14.93
N LEU A 785 -7.77 16.42 -14.62
CA LEU A 785 -7.15 15.10 -14.77
C LEU A 785 -7.83 13.99 -13.97
N HIS A 786 -8.66 14.34 -12.97
CA HIS A 786 -9.42 13.38 -12.18
C HIS A 786 -10.71 12.87 -12.84
N MET A 787 -11.17 13.49 -13.93
CA MET A 787 -12.45 13.12 -14.54
C MET A 787 -12.40 11.68 -15.08
N ASP A 788 -13.19 10.81 -14.47
CA ASP A 788 -13.26 9.36 -14.74
C ASP A 788 -14.71 8.90 -14.99
N ASP A 789 -15.56 9.82 -15.43
CA ASP A 789 -16.98 9.58 -15.70
C ASP A 789 -17.30 9.75 -17.19
N ILE A 790 -17.91 8.71 -17.77
CA ILE A 790 -18.14 8.63 -19.22
C ILE A 790 -19.18 9.64 -19.70
N GLU A 791 -20.20 9.95 -18.88
CA GLU A 791 -21.25 10.91 -19.25
C GLU A 791 -20.67 12.32 -19.38
N ARG A 792 -19.89 12.78 -18.38
CA ARG A 792 -19.22 14.09 -18.45
C ARG A 792 -18.25 14.19 -19.63
N LEU A 793 -17.47 13.16 -19.91
CA LEU A 793 -16.52 13.17 -21.03
C LEU A 793 -17.23 13.16 -22.39
N ASN A 794 -18.30 12.37 -22.55
CA ASN A 794 -19.15 12.40 -23.74
C ASN A 794 -19.77 13.78 -23.95
N ARG A 795 -20.29 14.38 -22.87
CA ARG A 795 -20.90 15.69 -22.94
C ARG A 795 -19.89 16.78 -23.32
N LEU A 796 -18.68 16.71 -22.78
CA LEU A 796 -17.62 17.63 -23.13
C LEU A 796 -17.21 17.51 -24.60
N ASP A 797 -17.08 16.28 -25.11
CA ASP A 797 -16.79 16.02 -26.51
C ASP A 797 -17.91 16.54 -27.45
N GLU A 798 -19.18 16.31 -27.10
CA GLU A 798 -20.33 16.86 -27.83
C GLU A 798 -20.34 18.40 -27.83
N LEU A 799 -20.02 19.04 -26.70
CA LEU A 799 -19.97 20.50 -26.58
C LEU A 799 -18.83 21.08 -27.43
N LEU A 800 -17.67 20.43 -27.45
CA LEU A 800 -16.51 20.86 -28.25
C LEU A 800 -16.71 20.67 -29.76
N THR A 801 -17.38 19.58 -30.16
CA THR A 801 -17.56 19.21 -31.58
C THR A 801 -18.80 19.81 -32.23
N ARG A 802 -19.95 19.78 -31.53
CA ARG A 802 -21.26 20.16 -32.08
C ARG A 802 -21.77 21.50 -31.58
N GLY A 803 -21.25 22.00 -30.46
CA GLY A 803 -21.70 23.25 -29.84
C GLY A 803 -23.15 23.23 -29.36
N THR A 804 -23.75 22.04 -29.21
CA THR A 804 -25.17 21.88 -28.89
C THR A 804 -25.40 21.72 -27.39
N THR A 805 -26.30 22.55 -26.85
CA THR A 805 -26.75 22.48 -25.45
C THR A 805 -28.05 21.70 -25.37
N GLY A 806 -28.08 20.65 -24.56
CA GLY A 806 -29.33 19.99 -24.18
C GLY A 806 -30.14 20.90 -23.28
N SER A 807 -31.47 20.77 -23.30
CA SER A 807 -32.39 21.67 -22.60
C SER A 807 -32.89 21.13 -21.26
N GLY A 808 -32.46 19.93 -20.85
CA GLY A 808 -32.87 19.32 -19.58
C GLY A 808 -32.12 19.87 -18.36
N ASP A 809 -32.72 19.75 -17.16
CA ASP A 809 -32.07 20.11 -15.88
C ASP A 809 -30.73 19.39 -15.70
N ARG A 810 -30.67 18.11 -16.08
CA ARG A 810 -29.43 17.31 -16.06
C ARG A 810 -28.32 17.91 -16.94
N ASP A 811 -28.67 18.40 -18.14
CA ASP A 811 -27.73 19.04 -19.06
C ASP A 811 -27.21 20.38 -18.52
N GLN A 812 -28.09 21.14 -17.88
CA GLN A 812 -27.72 22.40 -17.22
C GLN A 812 -26.75 22.17 -16.06
N ARG A 813 -26.99 21.13 -15.24
CA ARG A 813 -26.08 20.74 -14.15
C ARG A 813 -24.72 20.28 -14.68
N LEU A 814 -24.68 19.43 -15.71
CA LEU A 814 -23.44 19.02 -16.38
C LEU A 814 -22.64 20.21 -16.90
N ALA A 815 -23.33 21.20 -17.49
CA ALA A 815 -22.67 22.41 -17.97
C ALA A 815 -22.19 23.33 -16.85
N ALA A 816 -22.94 23.44 -15.74
CA ALA A 816 -22.49 24.18 -14.56
C ALA A 816 -21.23 23.54 -13.96
N MET A 817 -21.17 22.20 -13.88
CA MET A 817 -19.96 21.47 -13.45
C MET A 817 -18.76 21.84 -14.32
N LEU A 818 -18.90 21.78 -15.65
CA LEU A 818 -17.83 22.16 -16.58
C LEU A 818 -17.41 23.62 -16.41
N HIS A 819 -18.38 24.53 -16.25
CA HIS A 819 -18.11 25.94 -16.04
C HIS A 819 -17.19 26.18 -14.83
N PHE A 820 -17.53 25.62 -13.67
CA PHE A 820 -16.74 25.85 -12.46
C PHE A 820 -15.36 25.20 -12.53
N THR A 821 -15.22 24.09 -13.24
CA THR A 821 -13.92 23.46 -13.47
C THR A 821 -13.01 24.33 -14.33
N LEU A 822 -13.54 24.93 -15.40
CA LEU A 822 -12.81 25.84 -16.31
C LEU A 822 -12.51 27.20 -15.68
N TRP A 823 -13.52 27.83 -15.08
CA TRP A 823 -13.48 29.26 -14.71
C TRP A 823 -13.33 29.52 -13.21
N GLY A 824 -13.46 28.48 -12.38
CA GLY A 824 -13.36 28.56 -10.92
C GLY A 824 -14.60 29.14 -10.24
N SER A 825 -14.68 28.94 -8.94
CA SER A 825 -15.86 29.27 -8.11
C SER A 825 -16.19 30.75 -7.93
N ARG A 826 -15.30 31.65 -8.36
CA ARG A 826 -15.54 33.11 -8.33
C ARG A 826 -16.32 33.61 -9.55
N SER A 827 -16.42 32.78 -10.60
CA SER A 827 -17.21 33.07 -11.79
C SER A 827 -18.58 32.44 -11.59
N ALA A 828 -19.65 33.24 -11.55
CA ALA A 828 -21.01 32.71 -11.48
C ALA A 828 -21.39 32.05 -12.81
N PHE A 829 -22.13 30.95 -12.74
CA PHE A 829 -22.66 30.28 -13.93
C PHE A 829 -23.94 30.97 -14.38
N SER A 830 -23.89 31.60 -15.56
CA SER A 830 -25.03 32.25 -16.23
C SER A 830 -25.69 31.28 -17.23
N THR A 831 -25.00 30.98 -18.33
CA THR A 831 -25.45 30.07 -19.38
C THR A 831 -24.31 29.20 -19.92
N VAL A 832 -24.69 28.09 -20.53
CA VAL A 832 -23.76 27.15 -21.18
C VAL A 832 -23.10 27.82 -22.38
N GLU A 833 -23.88 28.57 -23.16
CA GLU A 833 -23.47 29.21 -24.40
C GLU A 833 -22.39 30.27 -24.15
N GLU A 834 -22.52 31.06 -23.09
CA GLU A 834 -21.51 32.06 -22.72
C GLU A 834 -20.20 31.40 -22.27
N SER A 835 -20.32 30.35 -21.46
CA SER A 835 -19.16 29.57 -20.98
C SER A 835 -18.41 28.89 -22.12
N LEU A 836 -19.14 28.32 -23.08
CA LEU A 836 -18.58 27.65 -24.24
C LEU A 836 -17.98 28.65 -25.24
N ALA A 837 -18.63 29.79 -25.49
CA ALA A 837 -18.09 30.84 -26.35
C ALA A 837 -16.74 31.34 -25.83
N ARG A 838 -16.57 31.48 -24.51
CA ARG A 838 -15.30 31.87 -23.88
C ARG A 838 -14.18 30.83 -24.05
N LEU A 839 -14.53 29.54 -24.07
CA LEU A 839 -13.59 28.44 -24.33
C LEU A 839 -13.21 28.37 -25.81
N LEU A 840 -14.21 28.38 -26.69
CA LEU A 840 -14.02 28.29 -28.15
C LEU A 840 -13.35 29.53 -28.77
N ALA A 841 -13.29 30.65 -28.04
CA ALA A 841 -12.50 31.81 -28.41
C ALA A 841 -10.98 31.51 -28.46
N ASP A 842 -10.51 30.51 -27.70
CA ASP A 842 -9.13 30.02 -27.74
C ASP A 842 -9.09 28.63 -28.37
N ARG A 843 -9.01 28.59 -29.71
CA ARG A 843 -9.07 27.34 -30.49
C ARG A 843 -7.95 26.36 -30.13
N ALA A 844 -6.73 26.84 -29.90
CA ALA A 844 -5.61 25.98 -29.53
C ALA A 844 -5.83 25.28 -28.19
N ARG A 845 -6.43 25.98 -27.21
CA ARG A 845 -6.83 25.36 -25.92
C ARG A 845 -8.02 24.42 -26.06
N ALA A 846 -8.98 24.73 -26.94
CA ALA A 846 -10.08 23.81 -27.22
C ALA A 846 -9.60 22.49 -27.85
N ASP A 847 -8.62 22.57 -28.77
CA ASP A 847 -8.01 21.40 -29.40
C ASP A 847 -7.19 20.57 -28.38
N GLU A 848 -6.42 21.23 -27.51
CA GLU A 848 -5.74 20.59 -26.38
C GLU A 848 -6.73 19.86 -25.46
N LEU A 849 -7.86 20.50 -25.14
CA LEU A 849 -8.89 19.88 -24.31
C LEU A 849 -9.53 18.66 -24.98
N ALA A 850 -9.80 18.71 -26.29
CA ALA A 850 -10.33 17.57 -27.02
C ALA A 850 -9.38 16.37 -26.97
N GLN A 851 -8.07 16.60 -27.17
CA GLN A 851 -7.06 15.53 -27.04
C GLN A 851 -6.97 15.01 -25.60
N LEU A 852 -7.02 15.90 -24.60
CA LEU A 852 -7.02 15.52 -23.19
C LEU A 852 -8.26 14.68 -22.84
N VAL A 853 -9.45 15.02 -23.33
CA VAL A 853 -10.67 14.22 -23.15
C VAL A 853 -10.51 12.82 -23.70
N GLY A 854 -9.86 12.67 -24.86
CA GLY A 854 -9.49 11.36 -25.41
C GLY A 854 -8.61 10.55 -24.45
N VAL A 855 -7.56 11.19 -23.89
CA VAL A 855 -6.68 10.56 -22.90
C VAL A 855 -7.43 10.17 -21.62
N LEU A 856 -8.26 11.06 -21.07
CA LEU A 856 -9.01 10.78 -19.83
C LEU A 856 -10.05 9.68 -20.02
N ARG A 857 -10.68 9.61 -21.19
CA ARG A 857 -11.60 8.53 -21.56
C ARG A 857 -10.90 7.19 -21.49
N GLU A 858 -9.73 7.05 -22.11
CA GLU A 858 -8.96 5.80 -22.11
C GLU A 858 -8.52 5.35 -20.71
N ARG A 859 -8.49 6.25 -19.71
CA ARG A 859 -8.10 5.94 -18.32
C ARG A 859 -9.24 5.43 -17.44
N ILE A 860 -10.49 5.40 -17.92
CA ILE A 860 -11.62 4.86 -17.16
C ILE A 860 -11.44 3.35 -17.00
N HIS A 861 -11.17 2.91 -15.77
CA HIS A 861 -10.91 1.50 -15.41
C HIS A 861 -12.04 0.89 -14.57
N ARG A 862 -13.14 1.62 -14.34
CA ARG A 862 -14.29 1.14 -13.57
C ARG A 862 -15.59 1.59 -14.20
N VAL A 863 -16.58 0.69 -14.20
CA VAL A 863 -17.96 1.06 -14.50
C VAL A 863 -18.53 1.78 -13.28
N ALA A 864 -18.65 3.10 -13.36
CA ALA A 864 -19.32 3.90 -12.34
C ALA A 864 -20.84 3.81 -12.56
N PRO A 865 -21.64 3.28 -11.61
CA PRO A 865 -23.09 3.19 -11.78
C PRO A 865 -23.75 4.58 -11.73
N ALA A 866 -24.63 4.89 -12.66
CA ALA A 866 -25.45 6.10 -12.60
C ALA A 866 -26.42 6.01 -11.41
N LEU A 867 -26.71 7.14 -10.76
CA LEU A 867 -27.88 7.23 -9.89
C LEU A 867 -29.15 7.07 -10.75
N ASP A 868 -30.17 6.38 -10.22
CA ASP A 868 -31.46 6.17 -10.90
C ASP A 868 -32.04 7.49 -11.46
N ALA A 869 -32.82 7.38 -12.56
CA ALA A 869 -33.43 8.35 -13.48
C ALA A 869 -33.85 9.77 -12.97
N GLY A 870 -32.99 10.46 -12.23
CA GLY A 870 -33.17 11.80 -11.69
C GLY A 870 -32.23 12.83 -12.32
N PRO A 871 -32.34 14.11 -11.92
CA PRO A 871 -31.58 15.20 -12.52
C PRO A 871 -30.10 15.22 -12.13
N LEU A 872 -29.68 14.44 -11.11
CA LEU A 872 -28.32 14.44 -10.58
C LEU A 872 -27.33 13.75 -11.54
N PRO A 873 -26.38 14.48 -12.17
CA PRO A 873 -25.41 13.91 -13.10
C PRO A 873 -24.19 13.32 -12.35
N LEU A 874 -24.46 12.45 -11.38
CA LEU A 874 -23.45 11.80 -10.56
C LEU A 874 -23.47 10.29 -10.79
N HIS A 875 -22.28 9.72 -10.93
CA HIS A 875 -22.04 8.29 -10.97
C HIS A 875 -21.32 7.87 -9.70
N VAL A 876 -21.84 6.83 -9.08
CA VAL A 876 -21.26 6.25 -7.87
C VAL A 876 -19.88 5.70 -8.20
N HIS A 877 -18.90 6.00 -7.34
CA HIS A 877 -17.48 5.69 -7.47
C HIS A 877 -16.67 6.51 -8.49
N ALA A 878 -17.29 7.49 -9.17
CA ALA A 878 -16.56 8.48 -9.95
C ALA A 878 -16.00 9.61 -9.05
N ARG A 879 -14.99 10.32 -9.55
CA ARG A 879 -14.26 11.39 -8.86
C ARG A 879 -14.77 12.77 -9.26
N TYR A 880 -14.93 13.61 -8.26
CA TYR A 880 -15.46 14.97 -8.39
C TYR A 880 -14.62 15.95 -7.56
N SER A 881 -14.37 17.13 -8.12
CA SER A 881 -14.00 18.27 -7.29
C SER A 881 -15.17 18.67 -6.39
N ARG A 882 -14.90 19.48 -5.37
CA ARG A 882 -15.97 19.97 -4.50
C ARG A 882 -16.95 20.84 -5.28
N GLU A 883 -16.42 21.67 -6.17
CA GLU A 883 -17.17 22.58 -7.03
C GLU A 883 -18.08 21.81 -7.98
N GLU A 884 -17.57 20.73 -8.60
CA GLU A 884 -18.35 19.84 -9.46
C GLU A 884 -19.48 19.17 -8.68
N ALA A 885 -19.20 18.67 -7.47
CA ALA A 885 -20.22 18.06 -6.62
C ALA A 885 -21.34 19.05 -6.28
N LEU A 886 -21.01 20.29 -5.89
CA LEU A 886 -22.03 21.31 -5.57
C LEU A 886 -22.86 21.70 -6.80
N ALA A 887 -22.21 21.84 -7.97
CA ALA A 887 -22.90 22.16 -9.22
C ALA A 887 -23.84 21.03 -9.68
N ALA A 888 -23.49 19.76 -9.43
CA ALA A 888 -24.37 18.63 -9.71
C ALA A 888 -25.69 18.68 -8.91
N PHE A 889 -25.69 19.32 -7.74
CA PHE A 889 -26.90 19.61 -6.94
C PHE A 889 -27.54 20.98 -7.28
N GLY A 890 -27.32 21.49 -8.49
CA GLY A 890 -28.01 22.68 -9.00
C GLY A 890 -27.47 24.03 -8.50
N MET A 891 -26.34 24.06 -7.78
CA MET A 891 -25.76 25.32 -7.32
C MET A 891 -25.06 26.07 -8.46
N ILE A 892 -25.57 27.25 -8.81
CA ILE A 892 -25.05 28.12 -9.89
C ILE A 892 -24.16 29.28 -9.41
N ASP A 893 -24.04 29.47 -8.09
CA ASP A 893 -23.10 30.39 -7.45
C ASP A 893 -22.40 29.68 -6.29
N LEU A 894 -21.07 29.62 -6.34
CA LEU A 894 -20.22 28.96 -5.35
C LEU A 894 -19.40 29.96 -4.52
N ALA A 895 -19.54 31.27 -4.75
CA ALA A 895 -18.84 32.29 -4.00
C ALA A 895 -19.16 32.20 -2.49
N GLY A 896 -18.13 32.21 -1.63
CA GLY A 896 -18.32 32.17 -0.18
C GLY A 896 -18.81 30.82 0.40
N THR A 897 -18.88 29.76 -0.40
CA THR A 897 -19.33 28.42 0.06
C THR A 897 -18.25 27.66 0.86
N PHE A 898 -17.09 28.28 1.11
CA PHE A 898 -15.88 27.63 1.60
C PHE A 898 -15.73 27.75 3.12
N GLY A 899 -15.75 26.61 3.84
CA GLY A 899 -15.40 26.63 5.27
C GLY A 899 -15.75 25.39 6.10
N SER A 900 -16.62 24.48 5.63
CA SER A 900 -17.01 23.28 6.39
C SER A 900 -17.03 22.01 5.54
N GLY A 901 -16.81 20.85 6.18
CA GLY A 901 -16.83 19.53 5.54
C GLY A 901 -18.22 18.97 5.26
N VAL A 902 -19.29 19.71 5.55
CA VAL A 902 -20.68 19.31 5.23
C VAL A 902 -21.43 20.51 4.67
N ARG A 903 -22.24 20.29 3.64
CA ARG A 903 -23.09 21.32 3.03
C ARG A 903 -24.53 20.85 2.93
N TRP A 904 -25.45 21.66 3.44
CA TRP A 904 -26.89 21.51 3.18
C TRP A 904 -27.27 22.28 1.92
N VAL A 905 -27.96 21.61 0.98
CA VAL A 905 -28.52 22.19 -0.25
C VAL A 905 -30.05 22.21 -0.10
N PRO A 906 -30.66 23.35 0.25
CA PRO A 906 -32.09 23.42 0.56
C PRO A 906 -33.01 23.01 -0.59
N ASP A 907 -32.69 23.43 -1.81
CA ASP A 907 -33.53 23.22 -2.99
C ASP A 907 -33.64 21.74 -3.36
N GLU A 908 -32.54 21.01 -3.24
CA GLU A 908 -32.47 19.56 -3.44
C GLU A 908 -32.78 18.75 -2.16
N ARG A 909 -32.95 19.42 -1.02
CA ARG A 909 -33.08 18.81 0.31
C ARG A 909 -31.99 17.77 0.59
N ALA A 910 -30.74 18.09 0.23
CA ALA A 910 -29.62 17.15 0.31
C ALA A 910 -28.51 17.64 1.26
N ASP A 911 -27.98 16.74 2.09
CA ASP A 911 -26.77 16.95 2.88
C ASP A 911 -25.57 16.29 2.18
N LEU A 912 -24.54 17.08 1.86
CA LEU A 912 -23.33 16.64 1.14
C LEU A 912 -22.14 16.59 2.09
N PHE A 913 -21.58 15.40 2.31
CA PHE A 913 -20.49 15.17 3.26
C PHE A 913 -19.17 15.03 2.51
N PHE A 914 -18.22 15.93 2.76
CA PHE A 914 -16.88 15.92 2.18
C PHE A 914 -15.84 15.47 3.22
N VAL A 915 -15.58 14.17 3.25
CA VAL A 915 -14.70 13.51 4.23
C VAL A 915 -13.29 13.36 3.68
N THR A 916 -12.29 13.72 4.49
CA THR A 916 -10.88 13.40 4.23
C THR A 916 -10.37 12.46 5.30
N LEU A 917 -9.93 11.27 4.90
CA LEU A 917 -9.57 10.16 5.80
C LEU A 917 -8.28 10.48 6.57
N ALA A 918 -7.22 10.90 5.87
CA ALA A 918 -5.95 11.32 6.45
C ALA A 918 -5.92 12.84 6.66
N LYS A 919 -5.99 13.28 7.92
CA LYS A 919 -6.11 14.71 8.28
C LYS A 919 -4.76 15.45 8.42
N THR A 920 -3.61 14.75 8.47
CA THR A 920 -2.27 15.35 8.71
C THR A 920 -1.16 14.63 7.94
N GLU A 921 -0.32 15.37 7.21
CA GLU A 921 0.81 14.86 6.41
C GLU A 921 2.16 14.86 7.14
N GLY A 922 2.27 15.52 8.30
CA GLY A 922 3.56 15.77 8.96
C GLY A 922 3.85 14.93 10.22
N HIS A 923 2.82 14.55 10.98
CA HIS A 923 2.96 13.82 12.24
C HIS A 923 1.70 12.99 12.53
N PHE A 924 1.87 11.78 13.05
CA PHE A 924 0.77 10.93 13.50
C PHE A 924 0.05 11.60 14.68
N SER A 925 -1.25 11.90 14.54
CA SER A 925 -2.10 12.41 15.63
C SER A 925 -3.16 11.36 15.98
N PRO A 926 -3.00 10.63 17.09
CA PRO A 926 -3.91 9.54 17.47
C PRO A 926 -5.35 10.02 17.69
N THR A 927 -5.52 11.27 18.12
CA THR A 927 -6.83 11.83 18.49
C THR A 927 -7.70 12.19 17.28
N THR A 928 -7.12 12.33 16.09
CA THR A 928 -7.84 12.74 14.86
C THR A 928 -8.03 11.62 13.85
N MET A 929 -7.38 10.47 14.04
CA MET A 929 -7.29 9.38 13.06
C MET A 929 -8.58 8.54 12.95
N TYR A 930 -9.33 8.37 14.05
CA TYR A 930 -10.45 7.42 14.10
C TYR A 930 -11.85 8.07 14.02
N ALA A 931 -11.92 9.33 13.59
CA ALA A 931 -13.19 10.06 13.57
C ALA A 931 -14.11 9.60 12.43
N ASP A 932 -13.55 9.39 11.23
CA ASP A 932 -14.29 9.05 10.01
C ASP A 932 -13.69 7.79 9.37
N SER A 933 -14.48 6.74 9.20
CA SER A 933 -13.94 5.44 8.77
C SER A 933 -15.00 4.45 8.28
N ALA A 934 -14.64 3.58 7.35
CA ALA A 934 -15.46 2.44 6.93
C ALA A 934 -15.33 1.27 7.93
N ILE A 935 -16.46 0.73 8.37
CA ILE A 935 -16.53 -0.47 9.23
C ILE A 935 -16.66 -1.73 8.36
N THR A 936 -17.51 -1.65 7.33
CA THR A 936 -17.67 -2.67 6.28
C THR A 936 -17.77 -1.94 4.94
N PRO A 937 -17.79 -2.65 3.78
CA PRO A 937 -18.01 -2.01 2.50
C PRO A 937 -19.31 -1.20 2.41
N THR A 938 -20.29 -1.45 3.29
CA THR A 938 -21.59 -0.76 3.29
C THR A 938 -21.89 0.02 4.58
N LEU A 939 -20.98 0.04 5.56
CA LEU A 939 -21.17 0.77 6.82
C LEU A 939 -20.04 1.77 7.04
N PHE A 940 -20.40 3.03 7.23
CA PHE A 940 -19.46 4.14 7.39
C PHE A 940 -19.73 4.91 8.69
N GLN A 941 -18.71 5.06 9.53
CA GLN A 941 -18.74 5.90 10.72
C GLN A 941 -18.30 7.32 10.35
N TRP A 942 -19.07 8.31 10.77
CA TRP A 942 -18.79 9.73 10.56
C TRP A 942 -18.98 10.53 11.84
N GLU A 943 -18.08 11.49 12.11
CA GLU A 943 -18.19 12.40 13.25
C GLU A 943 -18.66 13.80 12.83
N SER A 944 -19.67 14.33 13.52
CA SER A 944 -20.24 15.64 13.22
C SER A 944 -19.35 16.81 13.67
N GLN A 945 -19.69 18.02 13.23
CA GLN A 945 -19.00 19.22 13.70
C GLN A 945 -19.17 19.39 15.22
N ASN A 946 -18.15 19.96 15.89
CA ASN A 946 -18.05 20.11 17.35
C ASN A 946 -19.24 20.82 18.05
N THR A 947 -20.15 21.44 17.30
CA THR A 947 -21.34 22.13 17.81
C THR A 947 -22.64 21.37 17.59
N THR A 948 -22.64 20.32 16.77
CA THR A 948 -23.85 19.59 16.36
C THR A 948 -24.21 18.54 17.41
N THR A 949 -25.37 18.74 18.05
CA THR A 949 -25.96 17.83 19.04
C THR A 949 -27.10 17.01 18.49
N ASP A 950 -27.44 15.90 19.16
CA ASP A 950 -28.59 15.05 18.81
C ASP A 950 -29.91 15.84 18.85
N ALA A 951 -30.04 16.80 19.77
CA ALA A 951 -31.16 17.71 19.88
C ALA A 951 -31.12 18.91 18.91
N SER A 952 -29.99 19.18 18.26
CA SER A 952 -29.87 20.34 17.35
C SER A 952 -30.73 20.15 16.09
N PRO A 953 -31.18 21.23 15.42
CA PRO A 953 -31.93 21.12 14.16
C PRO A 953 -31.21 20.31 13.08
N VAL A 954 -29.86 20.40 13.06
CA VAL A 954 -28.99 19.66 12.12
C VAL A 954 -28.92 18.17 12.50
N GLY A 955 -28.67 17.86 13.78
CA GLY A 955 -28.65 16.46 14.25
C GLY A 955 -29.99 15.76 14.05
N GLN A 956 -31.09 16.45 14.33
CA GLN A 956 -32.45 15.96 14.06
C GLN A 956 -32.73 15.74 12.57
N ARG A 957 -32.13 16.55 11.68
CA ARG A 957 -32.23 16.31 10.24
C ARG A 957 -31.50 15.03 9.83
N TYR A 958 -30.31 14.77 10.38
CA TYR A 958 -29.59 13.52 10.09
C TYR A 958 -30.34 12.27 10.56
N VAL A 959 -30.81 12.27 11.81
CA VAL A 959 -31.51 11.12 12.40
C VAL A 959 -32.81 10.83 11.65
N HIS A 960 -33.59 11.87 11.31
CA HIS A 960 -34.91 11.74 10.69
C HIS A 960 -34.91 12.05 9.18
N HIS A 961 -33.78 11.93 8.48
CA HIS A 961 -33.64 12.36 7.08
C HIS A 961 -34.68 11.72 6.14
N ARG A 962 -34.92 10.40 6.25
CA ARG A 962 -35.94 9.69 5.45
C ARG A 962 -37.36 10.19 5.70
N GLU A 963 -37.73 10.36 6.97
CA GLU A 963 -39.07 10.87 7.35
C GLU A 963 -39.29 12.30 6.86
N ARG A 964 -38.23 13.09 6.78
CA ARG A 964 -38.23 14.47 6.30
C ARG A 964 -38.06 14.60 4.77
N GLY A 965 -37.88 13.49 4.07
CA GLY A 965 -37.66 13.47 2.62
C GLY A 965 -36.36 14.17 2.19
N SER A 966 -35.32 14.14 3.02
CA SER A 966 -33.98 14.65 2.69
C SER A 966 -33.01 13.50 2.45
N SER A 967 -32.07 13.66 1.51
CA SER A 967 -31.03 12.69 1.21
C SER A 967 -29.68 13.09 1.83
N VAL A 968 -28.80 12.11 2.02
CA VAL A 968 -27.45 12.33 2.55
C VAL A 968 -26.45 11.63 1.64
N HIS A 969 -25.42 12.34 1.20
CA HIS A 969 -24.49 11.93 0.16
C HIS A 969 -23.05 12.01 0.64
N LEU A 970 -22.27 10.95 0.39
CA LEU A 970 -20.88 10.86 0.88
C LEU A 970 -19.87 11.04 -0.26
N PHE A 971 -18.95 11.98 -0.06
CA PHE A 971 -17.78 12.25 -0.89
C PHE A 971 -16.52 12.02 -0.05
N VAL A 972 -15.68 11.07 -0.44
CA VAL A 972 -14.52 10.65 0.35
C VAL A 972 -13.23 10.86 -0.44
N ARG A 973 -12.18 11.30 0.24
CA ARG A 973 -10.82 11.29 -0.29
C ARG A 973 -9.83 10.87 0.78
N GLU A 974 -8.68 10.38 0.36
CA GLU A 974 -7.65 9.92 1.29
C GLU A 974 -6.91 11.11 1.94
N ILE A 975 -6.24 11.95 1.14
CA ILE A 975 -5.37 13.05 1.62
C ILE A 975 -5.87 14.44 1.22
N LYS A 976 -5.42 15.49 1.94
CA LYS A 976 -5.80 16.89 1.66
C LYS A 976 -4.93 17.53 0.59
N THR A 977 -3.69 17.10 0.45
CA THR A 977 -2.71 17.64 -0.48
C THR A 977 -2.07 16.46 -1.21
N ALA A 978 -2.03 16.50 -2.55
CA ALA A 978 -1.24 15.55 -3.33
C ALA A 978 0.26 15.87 -3.16
N ASP A 979 1.13 15.19 -3.92
CA ASP A 979 2.60 15.41 -4.04
C ASP A 979 3.01 16.80 -4.58
N GLY A 980 2.30 17.87 -4.20
CA GLY A 980 2.73 19.26 -4.22
C GLY A 980 2.47 20.05 -5.49
N SER A 981 1.92 19.44 -6.55
CA SER A 981 1.97 20.08 -7.88
C SER A 981 0.73 20.03 -8.78
N LEU A 982 -0.29 19.21 -8.49
CA LEU A 982 -1.53 19.10 -9.30
C LEU A 982 -2.77 19.67 -8.61
N GLY A 983 -2.59 20.35 -7.48
CA GLY A 983 -3.68 20.90 -6.68
C GLY A 983 -4.24 19.91 -5.66
N VAL A 984 -5.46 20.19 -5.21
CA VAL A 984 -6.13 19.46 -4.14
C VAL A 984 -6.76 18.18 -4.72
N PRO A 985 -6.55 16.99 -4.11
CA PRO A 985 -7.12 15.74 -4.61
C PRO A 985 -8.65 15.78 -4.69
N PRO A 986 -9.23 15.15 -5.74
CA PRO A 986 -10.68 15.03 -5.92
C PRO A 986 -11.29 14.12 -4.85
N TYR A 987 -12.60 14.18 -4.70
CA TYR A 987 -13.38 13.25 -3.87
C TYR A 987 -14.00 12.16 -4.74
N LEU A 988 -13.93 10.91 -4.28
CA LEU A 988 -14.74 9.82 -4.81
C LEU A 988 -16.15 9.93 -4.22
N TYR A 989 -17.16 9.88 -5.07
CA TYR A 989 -18.56 9.85 -4.64
C TYR A 989 -18.95 8.42 -4.23
N ALA A 990 -19.14 8.17 -2.93
CA ALA A 990 -19.50 6.86 -2.38
C ALA A 990 -21.00 6.54 -2.50
N GLY A 991 -21.82 7.50 -2.95
CA GLY A 991 -23.25 7.33 -3.10
C GLY A 991 -24.09 7.88 -1.95
N PRO A 992 -25.41 7.69 -2.03
CA PRO A 992 -26.35 8.02 -0.96
C PRO A 992 -26.19 7.08 0.25
N MET A 993 -26.56 7.60 1.42
CA MET A 993 -26.45 6.87 2.69
C MET A 993 -27.63 7.10 3.63
N THR A 994 -27.87 6.09 4.46
CA THR A 994 -29.00 6.02 5.39
C THR A 994 -28.53 5.87 6.84
N TYR A 995 -29.06 6.72 7.71
CA TYR A 995 -28.83 6.68 9.16
C TYR A 995 -29.15 5.31 9.79
N GLN A 996 -28.26 4.79 10.65
CA GLN A 996 -28.46 3.58 11.44
C GLN A 996 -28.57 3.88 12.94
N SER A 997 -27.53 4.51 13.50
CA SER A 997 -27.41 4.79 14.93
C SER A 997 -26.40 5.91 15.18
N HIS A 998 -26.34 6.43 16.40
CA HIS A 998 -25.27 7.33 16.81
C HIS A 998 -24.86 7.13 18.27
N THR A 999 -23.65 7.57 18.59
CA THR A 999 -23.12 7.70 19.96
C THR A 999 -22.51 9.07 20.15
N GLY A 1000 -22.37 9.51 21.40
CA GLY A 1000 -21.91 10.87 21.70
C GLY A 1000 -22.98 11.93 21.40
N ASN A 1001 -22.76 13.14 21.92
CA ASN A 1001 -23.65 14.27 21.71
C ASN A 1001 -22.92 15.50 21.15
N ARG A 1002 -21.68 15.77 21.59
CA ARG A 1002 -20.93 16.94 21.13
C ARG A 1002 -19.45 16.60 20.92
N PRO A 1003 -19.04 16.10 19.74
CA PRO A 1003 -19.85 15.84 18.54
C PRO A 1003 -20.66 14.52 18.58
N MET A 1004 -21.56 14.35 17.60
CA MET A 1004 -22.27 13.10 17.33
C MET A 1004 -21.40 12.19 16.45
N ARG A 1005 -21.24 10.92 16.82
CA ARG A 1005 -20.67 9.88 15.97
C ARG A 1005 -21.79 9.04 15.38
N VAL A 1006 -22.03 9.20 14.09
CA VAL A 1006 -23.16 8.60 13.38
C VAL A 1006 -22.67 7.43 12.53
N LEU A 1007 -23.40 6.32 12.60
CA LEU A 1007 -23.21 5.18 11.72
C LEU A 1007 -24.19 5.29 10.55
N TRP A 1008 -23.65 5.32 9.35
CA TRP A 1008 -24.38 5.39 8.09
C TRP A 1008 -24.27 4.08 7.33
N ARG A 1009 -25.35 3.66 6.68
CA ARG A 1009 -25.38 2.55 5.72
C ARG A 1009 -25.37 3.11 4.31
N LEU A 1010 -24.36 2.76 3.53
CA LEU A 1010 -24.25 3.13 2.11
C LEU A 1010 -25.19 2.25 1.28
N ASP A 1011 -25.85 2.84 0.30
CA ASP A 1011 -26.71 2.09 -0.63
C ASP A 1011 -25.88 1.27 -1.64
N HIS A 1012 -24.64 1.70 -1.89
CA HIS A 1012 -23.66 1.00 -2.72
C HIS A 1012 -22.45 0.61 -1.88
N ALA A 1013 -21.89 -0.58 -2.11
CA ALA A 1013 -20.68 -1.01 -1.44
C ALA A 1013 -19.47 -0.22 -1.96
N LEU A 1014 -18.64 0.28 -1.05
CA LEU A 1014 -17.39 0.93 -1.38
C LEU A 1014 -16.50 -0.01 -2.23
N PRO A 1015 -15.79 0.52 -3.24
CA PRO A 1015 -14.78 -0.24 -3.96
C PRO A 1015 -13.69 -0.74 -3.01
N GLY A 1016 -13.07 -1.88 -3.34
CA GLY A 1016 -12.04 -2.52 -2.51
C GLY A 1016 -10.96 -1.56 -2.05
N GLU A 1017 -10.27 -0.91 -2.99
CA GLU A 1017 -9.28 0.15 -2.78
C GLU A 1017 -9.73 1.22 -1.76
N VAL A 1018 -10.92 1.80 -1.96
CA VAL A 1018 -11.46 2.87 -1.11
C VAL A 1018 -11.82 2.34 0.27
N PHE A 1019 -12.42 1.15 0.35
CA PHE A 1019 -12.73 0.49 1.61
C PHE A 1019 -11.44 0.23 2.40
N HIS A 1020 -10.40 -0.29 1.76
CA HIS A 1020 -9.11 -0.55 2.39
C HIS A 1020 -8.44 0.74 2.88
N ALA A 1021 -8.53 1.84 2.14
CA ALA A 1021 -8.05 3.16 2.58
C ALA A 1021 -8.89 3.76 3.71
N ALA A 1022 -10.20 3.52 3.72
CA ALA A 1022 -11.14 4.09 4.70
C ALA A 1022 -11.31 3.25 5.97
N LYS A 1023 -10.89 1.98 5.97
CA LYS A 1023 -11.09 1.06 7.09
C LYS A 1023 -10.29 1.51 8.32
N VAL A 1024 -10.93 1.46 9.50
CA VAL A 1024 -10.16 1.47 10.76
C VAL A 1024 -9.34 0.21 10.81
N ALA A 1025 -8.04 0.35 10.58
CA ALA A 1025 -7.11 -0.76 10.77
C ALA A 1025 -7.02 -1.13 12.25
#